data_AF-A0A6L8V1A1-F1
#
_entry.id   AF-A0A6L8V1A1-F1
#
_cell.length_a   1.000
_cell.length_b   1.000
_cell.length_c   1.000
_cell.angle_alpha   90.00
_cell.angle_beta   90.00
_cell.angle_gamma   90.00
#
_symmetry.space_group_name_H-M   'P 1'
#
loop_
_entity.id
_entity.type
_entity.pdbx_description
1 polymer ?
#
loop_
_entity_poly.entity_id
_entity_poly.type
_entity_poly.pdbx_seq_one_letter_code
_entity_poly.pdbx_strand_id
1 'polypeptide(L)'
;MVLKASLKGILCFSLCLSLVLGWLPTPEVKAATSISVVDWDNEKQVMDGLGGAFAFNKAAGIKQIYDKDPVAGRELLDLIFSHDKGIGLNIVRTNLGDGGIVNAATKAEWGNRFYDGPTDTIWPEKNEGFVWDQPDWASRKAHFDEAQVWIMKEAMAYGVKTFYADAWSPPYWMKTNSSVLGQSGAKLKADSYQDYADYLVQYAIGYKREFGIPITHIGPANESEAAHGSYSGFVITAAEYKDFMQNYLGPTLQKAIDEGKFTELGMNPPLIVAPEGTNLNASLNLGRPMLEDPASSTYIDVFSTHLYGTSSFNNGPLTSTGATGAYPDFLRNFKLWQTEFMTQNTANSSAAANTQLYANQTITDGVKWANLLTNMFTSDPGFNSFLWWWPIGNNGADGSDLIRLATTGSPQGNGSTVTGLYRTFKRLYTFGNFSRFINPGDIRIDATRVPVEGVNISAYKNPANNEFSIIAVNSGAANQVVNFKLNHFPTGAASVVGYRTSASENQKLIEPVVITDGSFEVNIPANSVITFVPQTDHNLPGLTTKRDIFSTLEAEDNDGESGPFNIIPGGANGALSNVSNGSYIKFANINFGDGSANGGIVRRHVLSMNAIAAAIQGGFIEVRIDDPATGRVVGTFNIPGKGSGDAYSSYPIQIDTGDKAANGYHDVYMVFHGNGNALFHIDRFEFDQSVLPSGSILTNGSFEDSPAAAWERAYGATGTAFDRTTGQNYSAPPTAASSTTAYSAMISNREEAANGIAQVITDKVTTNKKYKVNGFFMPSEEGTTGKINLVALDSVGKVVYTKTIAERSNLEAMVWSQIDSIFTYESPSIDYETLKIVFTNTGTNALYVDEVTLVPYTENVWSIRPVQVSTNVGAAPHLPNVVTAVYSSGSESQLPVIWDLIDPSSYAKEGSFTVNGTVEGVSLTATATVTVLSPPGNLDPSYLTGPAKVSTGEVFDVTFGLNGYSHEALAQDMTVTFNTYKLDFIAPGSLSNDFKVVDYKMIEPGKIRFLNVFLGGLQTDPNGALMKLQFKAKPNAEPGDVDVTVLGVVMADQNGVEHEIAGTSHHIHISAVEKQDLTELIAEAEGVYASAIEGKLVGQYPIGSKAALDKVIRAAIQIANDASATQSDVDQSTTALTQALQLFRSLVIVAIPGDINHDNRISVGDLSKMVKAYGKSSSDPDWNSVMSLDLNQDGFIDIVDLAQMAKLILNW
;
A
#
# COMPACT_ATOMS: atom_id res chain seq x y z
N MET A 1 34.43 13.81 62.23
CA MET A 1 33.77 14.66 63.25
C MET A 1 34.22 16.09 62.96
N VAL A 2 33.33 17.07 63.09
CA VAL A 2 33.54 18.51 62.76
C VAL A 2 33.36 18.86 61.27
N LEU A 3 32.17 19.36 60.93
CA LEU A 3 31.97 20.71 60.38
C LEU A 3 30.46 21.01 60.44
N LYS A 4 30.04 21.64 61.55
CA LYS A 4 28.70 22.24 61.71
C LYS A 4 28.92 23.62 62.28
N ALA A 5 28.68 24.66 61.47
CA ALA A 5 28.02 25.91 61.88
C ALA A 5 28.24 27.02 60.81
N SER A 6 27.43 27.03 59.75
CA SER A 6 27.14 28.26 58.96
C SER A 6 25.96 28.10 57.98
N LEU A 7 24.88 27.40 58.36
CA LEU A 7 23.64 27.38 57.57
C LEU A 7 22.44 27.56 58.49
N LYS A 8 22.02 28.81 58.71
CA LYS A 8 20.65 29.12 59.14
C LYS A 8 20.19 30.57 58.86
N GLY A 9 20.99 31.38 58.15
CA GLY A 9 20.63 32.76 57.79
C GLY A 9 20.13 32.99 56.35
N ILE A 10 20.22 31.99 55.46
CA ILE A 10 19.95 32.19 54.00
C ILE A 10 18.56 31.64 53.59
N LEU A 11 17.87 30.89 54.44
CA LEU A 11 16.63 30.20 54.04
C LEU A 11 15.35 31.06 54.07
N CYS A 12 15.37 32.27 54.62
CA CYS A 12 14.16 33.12 54.71
C CYS A 12 14.10 34.27 53.69
N PHE A 13 15.14 34.51 52.88
CA PHE A 13 15.09 35.53 51.83
C PHE A 13 14.70 34.97 50.44
N SER A 14 14.76 33.64 50.25
CA SER A 14 14.42 33.00 48.97
C SER A 14 12.96 32.54 48.85
N LEU A 15 12.14 32.64 49.90
CA LEU A 15 10.74 32.20 49.87
C LEU A 15 9.72 33.33 49.59
N CYS A 16 10.15 34.60 49.59
CA CYS A 16 9.25 35.74 49.32
C CYS A 16 9.39 36.34 47.93
N LEU A 17 10.33 35.88 47.09
CA LEU A 17 10.47 36.36 45.70
C LEU A 17 9.81 35.45 44.66
N SER A 18 9.42 34.22 45.03
CA SER A 18 8.73 33.26 44.16
C SER A 18 7.22 33.49 44.05
N LEU A 19 6.65 34.42 44.84
CA LEU A 19 5.21 34.70 44.86
C LEU A 19 4.79 36.00 44.14
N VAL A 20 5.72 36.69 43.47
CA VAL A 20 5.43 37.94 42.71
C VAL A 20 5.89 37.90 41.24
N LEU A 21 6.52 36.82 40.78
CA LEU A 21 6.98 36.67 39.38
C LEU A 21 6.06 35.81 38.49
N GLY A 22 4.95 35.28 39.01
CA GLY A 22 4.00 34.45 38.26
C GLY A 22 3.04 35.22 37.34
N TRP A 23 3.21 36.54 37.16
CA TRP A 23 2.28 37.41 36.43
C TRP A 23 2.99 38.40 35.49
N LEU A 24 4.15 38.04 34.96
CA LEU A 24 4.71 38.71 33.78
C LEU A 24 4.58 37.77 32.58
N PRO A 25 3.99 38.20 31.45
CA PRO A 25 4.08 37.43 30.23
C PRO A 25 5.57 37.22 29.94
N THR A 26 5.97 35.96 29.71
CA THR A 26 7.26 35.66 29.13
C THR A 26 7.38 36.51 27.86
N PRO A 27 8.41 37.36 27.70
CA PRO A 27 8.61 38.02 26.43
C PRO A 27 8.77 36.90 25.39
N GLU A 28 7.88 36.85 24.42
CA GLU A 28 8.12 36.13 23.17
C GLU A 28 9.51 36.55 22.69
N VAL A 29 10.48 35.66 22.81
CA VAL A 29 11.71 35.79 22.04
C VAL A 29 11.26 35.52 20.60
N LYS A 30 10.88 36.59 19.87
CA LYS A 30 10.74 36.50 18.42
C LYS A 30 12.01 35.86 17.88
N ALA A 31 11.89 34.67 17.29
CA ALA A 31 12.98 34.07 16.53
C ALA A 31 13.46 35.14 15.53
N ALA A 32 14.79 35.28 15.38
CA ALA A 32 15.32 36.21 14.40
C ALA A 32 14.82 35.76 13.01
N THR A 33 13.88 36.51 12.42
CA THR A 33 13.38 36.23 11.08
C THR A 33 14.55 36.23 10.08
N SER A 34 14.77 35.09 9.44
CA SER A 34 15.81 34.94 8.41
C SER A 34 15.26 35.41 7.07
N ILE A 35 16.01 36.23 6.34
CA ILE A 35 15.53 36.89 5.12
C ILE A 35 16.16 36.24 3.90
N SER A 36 15.33 35.78 2.95
CA SER A 36 15.78 35.46 1.60
C SER A 36 15.34 36.57 0.64
N VAL A 37 16.30 37.29 0.06
CA VAL A 37 16.02 38.25 -1.02
C VAL A 37 16.01 37.50 -2.34
N VAL A 38 14.91 37.55 -3.08
CA VAL A 38 14.74 36.99 -4.42
C VAL A 38 14.65 38.15 -5.40
N ASP A 39 15.51 38.19 -6.41
CA ASP A 39 15.64 39.34 -7.31
C ASP A 39 15.26 38.97 -8.75
N TRP A 40 14.13 39.50 -9.22
CA TRP A 40 13.58 39.22 -10.55
C TRP A 40 14.56 39.55 -11.69
N ASP A 41 15.33 40.64 -11.55
CA ASP A 41 16.17 41.16 -12.63
C ASP A 41 17.55 40.50 -12.69
N ASN A 42 17.95 39.78 -11.64
CA ASN A 42 19.23 39.08 -11.57
C ASN A 42 19.11 37.68 -12.20
N GLU A 43 18.95 37.67 -13.52
CA GLU A 43 18.84 36.47 -14.36
C GLU A 43 20.13 35.65 -14.39
N LYS A 44 19.98 34.33 -14.44
CA LYS A 44 21.06 33.35 -14.54
C LYS A 44 20.85 32.51 -15.80
N GLN A 45 20.84 31.19 -15.68
CA GLN A 45 20.64 30.29 -16.82
C GLN A 45 19.16 30.09 -17.18
N VAL A 46 18.89 29.86 -18.47
CA VAL A 46 17.59 29.38 -18.98
C VAL A 46 17.48 27.88 -18.73
N MET A 47 16.40 27.42 -18.14
CA MET A 47 16.14 26.02 -17.85
C MET A 47 15.62 25.32 -19.10
N ASP A 48 16.18 24.15 -19.42
CA ASP A 48 15.71 23.32 -20.53
C ASP A 48 14.68 22.29 -20.09
N GLY A 49 14.58 22.06 -18.77
CA GLY A 49 13.61 21.15 -18.17
C GLY A 49 14.25 20.10 -17.27
N LEU A 50 13.44 19.13 -16.86
CA LEU A 50 13.85 17.98 -16.06
C LEU A 50 13.18 16.73 -16.64
N GLY A 51 13.89 15.61 -16.61
CA GLY A 51 13.44 14.40 -17.29
C GLY A 51 14.09 13.13 -16.77
N GLY A 52 14.08 12.10 -17.61
CA GLY A 52 14.86 10.90 -17.34
C GLY A 52 14.86 9.90 -18.48
N ALA A 53 15.63 8.83 -18.31
CA ALA A 53 15.81 7.83 -19.35
C ALA A 53 14.85 6.64 -19.25
N PHE A 54 14.45 6.14 -20.41
CA PHE A 54 13.65 4.94 -20.58
C PHE A 54 14.41 3.87 -21.37
N ALA A 55 15.74 3.95 -21.29
CA ALA A 55 16.75 3.07 -21.86
C ALA A 55 16.57 1.60 -21.46
N PHE A 56 17.27 0.70 -22.16
CA PHE A 56 17.41 -0.72 -21.79
C PHE A 56 16.09 -1.45 -21.50
N ASN A 57 15.06 -1.14 -22.31
CA ASN A 57 13.70 -1.70 -22.20
C ASN A 57 12.95 -1.40 -20.89
N LYS A 58 13.32 -0.33 -20.15
CA LYS A 58 12.50 0.11 -19.01
C LYS A 58 11.12 0.60 -19.44
N ALA A 59 11.01 1.19 -20.64
CA ALA A 59 9.71 1.47 -21.27
C ALA A 59 8.83 0.22 -21.44
N ALA A 60 9.43 -0.95 -21.72
CA ALA A 60 8.69 -2.18 -21.96
C ALA A 60 7.97 -2.68 -20.70
N GLY A 61 8.54 -2.48 -19.51
CA GLY A 61 7.88 -2.82 -18.25
C GLY A 61 6.60 -2.00 -18.02
N ILE A 62 6.65 -0.70 -18.35
CA ILE A 62 5.47 0.18 -18.27
C ILE A 62 4.43 -0.25 -19.32
N LYS A 63 4.88 -0.51 -20.56
CA LYS A 63 4.01 -0.96 -21.65
C LYS A 63 3.32 -2.28 -21.33
N GLN A 64 4.01 -3.25 -20.74
CA GLN A 64 3.42 -4.53 -20.33
C GLN A 64 2.29 -4.34 -19.30
N ILE A 65 2.46 -3.41 -18.35
CA ILE A 65 1.38 -3.06 -17.41
C ILE A 65 0.24 -2.41 -18.19
N TYR A 66 0.52 -1.46 -19.07
CA TYR A 66 -0.48 -0.77 -19.88
C TYR A 66 -1.29 -1.71 -20.79
N ASP A 67 -0.63 -2.63 -21.49
CA ASP A 67 -1.28 -3.57 -22.40
C ASP A 67 -2.20 -4.55 -21.63
N LYS A 68 -1.84 -4.88 -20.39
CA LYS A 68 -2.63 -5.77 -19.51
C LYS A 68 -3.74 -5.04 -18.77
N ASP A 69 -3.45 -3.85 -18.26
CA ASP A 69 -4.33 -2.96 -17.53
C ASP A 69 -4.04 -1.50 -17.93
N PRO A 70 -4.78 -0.97 -18.93
CA PRO A 70 -4.58 0.40 -19.41
C PRO A 70 -4.80 1.47 -18.34
N VAL A 71 -5.60 1.18 -17.30
CA VAL A 71 -5.84 2.14 -16.20
C VAL A 71 -4.60 2.25 -15.34
N ALA A 72 -4.04 1.11 -14.90
CA ALA A 72 -2.80 1.08 -14.12
C ALA A 72 -1.61 1.62 -14.92
N GLY A 73 -1.52 1.27 -16.21
CA GLY A 73 -0.48 1.80 -17.10
C GLY A 73 -0.60 3.31 -17.31
N ARG A 74 -1.82 3.84 -17.52
CA ARG A 74 -2.06 5.28 -17.65
C ARG A 74 -1.72 6.03 -16.37
N GLU A 75 -1.97 5.42 -15.22
CA GLU A 75 -1.61 5.99 -13.93
C GLU A 75 -0.09 6.19 -13.77
N LEU A 76 0.73 5.23 -14.22
CA LEU A 76 2.19 5.37 -14.25
C LEU A 76 2.65 6.52 -15.17
N LEU A 77 2.01 6.67 -16.33
CA LEU A 77 2.27 7.78 -17.25
C LEU A 77 1.85 9.13 -16.63
N ASP A 78 0.68 9.17 -15.98
CA ASP A 78 0.18 10.34 -15.26
C ASP A 78 1.17 10.76 -14.15
N LEU A 79 1.65 9.82 -13.33
CA LEU A 79 2.61 10.09 -12.25
C LEU A 79 3.92 10.73 -12.74
N ILE A 80 4.37 10.40 -13.94
CA ILE A 80 5.64 10.89 -14.50
C ILE A 80 5.47 12.13 -15.39
N PHE A 81 4.51 12.13 -16.32
CA PHE A 81 4.41 13.18 -17.35
C PHE A 81 3.31 14.20 -17.09
N SER A 82 2.29 13.92 -16.28
CA SER A 82 1.22 14.88 -16.02
C SER A 82 1.69 15.97 -15.05
N HIS A 83 1.38 17.24 -15.36
CA HIS A 83 1.49 18.33 -14.39
C HIS A 83 0.34 18.29 -13.37
N ASP A 84 -0.82 17.76 -13.69
CA ASP A 84 -1.95 17.74 -12.74
C ASP A 84 -1.85 16.57 -11.78
N LYS A 85 -1.45 15.40 -12.28
CA LYS A 85 -1.51 14.14 -11.53
C LYS A 85 -0.15 13.56 -11.13
N GLY A 86 0.94 14.23 -11.52
CA GLY A 86 2.29 13.72 -11.34
C GLY A 86 3.35 14.81 -11.29
N ILE A 87 4.60 14.40 -11.59
CA ILE A 87 5.78 15.27 -11.46
C ILE A 87 6.12 16.07 -12.72
N GLY A 88 5.40 15.88 -13.83
CA GLY A 88 5.53 16.71 -15.04
C GLY A 88 6.90 16.67 -15.71
N LEU A 89 7.50 15.50 -15.91
CA LEU A 89 8.73 15.38 -16.70
C LEU A 89 8.52 15.88 -18.13
N ASN A 90 9.49 16.64 -18.64
CA ASN A 90 9.40 17.32 -19.93
C ASN A 90 10.59 17.03 -20.87
N ILE A 91 11.47 16.10 -20.47
CA ILE A 91 12.54 15.55 -21.31
C ILE A 91 12.51 14.02 -21.21
N VAL A 92 12.54 13.33 -22.35
CA VAL A 92 12.65 11.86 -22.45
C VAL A 92 14.00 11.51 -23.07
N ARG A 93 14.82 10.74 -22.34
CA ARG A 93 16.07 10.15 -22.85
C ARG A 93 15.87 8.69 -23.27
N THR A 94 16.34 8.30 -24.44
CA THR A 94 16.21 6.93 -24.98
C THR A 94 17.52 6.44 -25.58
N ASN A 95 17.65 5.12 -25.75
CA ASN A 95 18.78 4.53 -26.44
C ASN A 95 18.65 4.75 -27.94
N LEU A 96 19.69 5.31 -28.55
CA LEU A 96 19.94 5.22 -29.98
C LEU A 96 20.49 3.80 -30.25
N GLY A 97 19.58 2.88 -30.60
CA GLY A 97 19.79 1.44 -30.46
C GLY A 97 20.85 0.83 -31.37
N ASP A 98 21.69 -0.04 -30.82
CA ASP A 98 22.84 -0.65 -31.52
C ASP A 98 22.57 -2.06 -32.09
N GLY A 99 21.35 -2.57 -31.88
CA GLY A 99 20.89 -3.88 -32.34
C GLY A 99 21.32 -5.04 -31.44
N GLY A 100 22.07 -4.80 -30.37
CA GLY A 100 22.36 -5.80 -29.34
C GLY A 100 23.34 -6.91 -29.69
N ILE A 101 23.83 -6.97 -30.93
CA ILE A 101 24.61 -8.12 -31.42
C ILE A 101 25.96 -8.24 -30.72
N VAL A 102 26.14 -9.34 -29.99
CA VAL A 102 27.41 -9.69 -29.31
C VAL A 102 28.24 -10.72 -30.06
N ASN A 103 27.62 -11.43 -31.00
CA ASN A 103 28.29 -12.39 -31.86
C ASN A 103 27.79 -12.24 -33.30
N ALA A 104 28.66 -11.73 -34.16
CA ALA A 104 28.37 -11.48 -35.57
C ALA A 104 27.92 -12.74 -36.34
N ALA A 105 28.43 -13.93 -35.98
CA ALA A 105 28.17 -15.18 -36.70
C ALA A 105 26.84 -15.82 -36.29
N THR A 106 26.52 -15.81 -34.99
CA THR A 106 25.28 -16.42 -34.48
C THR A 106 24.12 -15.43 -34.38
N LYS A 107 24.39 -14.13 -34.55
CA LYS A 107 23.45 -13.03 -34.29
C LYS A 107 22.88 -13.08 -32.86
N ALA A 108 23.67 -13.59 -31.91
CA ALA A 108 23.27 -13.59 -30.51
C ALA A 108 23.28 -12.16 -29.98
N GLU A 109 22.30 -11.85 -29.14
CA GLU A 109 22.12 -10.56 -28.49
C GLU A 109 22.48 -10.64 -27.01
N TRP A 110 22.85 -9.50 -26.41
CA TRP A 110 23.01 -9.41 -24.95
C TRP A 110 21.66 -9.19 -24.26
N GLY A 111 21.60 -9.46 -22.95
CA GLY A 111 20.44 -9.11 -22.12
C GLY A 111 19.14 -9.83 -22.51
N ASN A 112 18.02 -9.20 -22.15
CA ASN A 112 16.65 -9.66 -22.38
C ASN A 112 15.80 -8.49 -22.90
N ARG A 113 15.24 -8.63 -24.11
CA ARG A 113 14.43 -7.60 -24.79
C ARG A 113 13.15 -7.18 -24.05
N PHE A 114 12.71 -7.92 -23.04
CA PHE A 114 11.51 -7.60 -22.27
C PHE A 114 11.79 -6.95 -20.91
N TYR A 115 13.04 -6.94 -20.46
CA TYR A 115 13.38 -6.59 -19.08
C TYR A 115 14.61 -5.68 -18.95
N ASP A 116 15.72 -6.08 -19.57
CA ASP A 116 17.00 -5.39 -19.48
C ASP A 116 17.88 -5.85 -20.64
N GLY A 117 17.88 -5.08 -21.72
CA GLY A 117 18.47 -5.55 -22.96
C GLY A 117 18.50 -4.50 -24.06
N PRO A 118 18.88 -4.92 -25.28
CA PRO A 118 19.15 -4.02 -26.38
C PRO A 118 17.87 -3.43 -26.97
N THR A 119 18.08 -2.36 -27.72
CA THR A 119 17.08 -1.74 -28.59
C THR A 119 17.48 -1.93 -30.05
N ASP A 120 16.49 -1.88 -30.94
CA ASP A 120 16.74 -2.10 -32.37
C ASP A 120 17.60 -1.00 -32.99
N THR A 121 18.41 -1.37 -33.97
CA THR A 121 19.23 -0.42 -34.73
C THR A 121 18.65 -0.16 -36.11
N ILE A 122 18.77 1.10 -36.55
CA ILE A 122 18.36 1.53 -37.89
C ILE A 122 19.30 1.03 -38.99
N TRP A 123 20.49 0.50 -38.64
CA TRP A 123 21.50 0.07 -39.61
C TRP A 123 22.21 -1.23 -39.17
N PRO A 124 21.47 -2.37 -39.16
CA PRO A 124 21.94 -3.61 -38.56
C PRO A 124 23.14 -4.23 -39.29
N GLU A 125 23.22 -4.05 -40.62
CA GLU A 125 24.27 -4.61 -41.46
C GLU A 125 24.78 -3.56 -42.45
N LYS A 126 26.12 -3.47 -42.62
CA LYS A 126 26.75 -2.46 -43.49
C LYS A 126 26.20 -2.44 -44.91
N ASN A 127 25.99 -3.62 -45.49
CA ASN A 127 25.65 -3.76 -46.92
C ASN A 127 24.13 -3.79 -47.20
N GLU A 128 23.29 -3.74 -46.17
CA GLU A 128 21.83 -3.81 -46.33
C GLU A 128 21.14 -2.43 -46.31
N GLY A 129 21.92 -1.37 -46.06
CA GLY A 129 21.38 -0.01 -45.91
C GLY A 129 20.56 0.17 -44.64
N PHE A 130 19.86 1.30 -44.55
CA PHE A 130 18.98 1.58 -43.41
C PHE A 130 17.72 0.71 -43.47
N VAL A 131 17.18 0.35 -42.31
CA VAL A 131 16.01 -0.56 -42.19
C VAL A 131 14.79 -0.09 -42.96
N TRP A 132 14.58 1.23 -43.08
CA TRP A 132 13.45 1.81 -43.81
C TRP A 132 13.58 1.78 -45.32
N ASP A 133 14.78 1.54 -45.85
CA ASP A 133 15.02 1.35 -47.28
C ASP A 133 14.85 -0.12 -47.70
N GLN A 134 14.63 -1.02 -46.73
CA GLN A 134 14.45 -2.45 -46.98
C GLN A 134 13.01 -2.77 -47.43
N PRO A 135 12.83 -3.75 -48.34
CA PRO A 135 11.52 -4.06 -48.92
C PRO A 135 10.50 -4.61 -47.92
N ASP A 136 10.95 -5.14 -46.77
CA ASP A 136 10.12 -5.68 -45.70
C ASP A 136 9.78 -4.63 -44.61
N TRP A 137 10.29 -3.40 -44.70
CA TRP A 137 10.12 -2.36 -43.67
C TRP A 137 8.66 -2.15 -43.26
N ALA A 138 7.75 -2.05 -44.24
CA ALA A 138 6.32 -1.83 -43.99
C ALA A 138 5.72 -2.87 -43.02
N SER A 139 6.12 -4.14 -43.15
CA SER A 139 5.67 -5.22 -42.26
C SER A 139 6.37 -5.26 -40.90
N ARG A 140 7.59 -4.72 -40.79
CA ARG A 140 8.39 -4.75 -39.56
C ARG A 140 8.24 -3.51 -38.69
N LYS A 141 7.81 -2.39 -39.28
CA LYS A 141 7.74 -1.07 -38.64
C LYS A 141 6.99 -1.06 -37.32
N ALA A 142 5.89 -1.80 -37.21
CA ALA A 142 5.07 -1.85 -35.98
C ALA A 142 5.81 -2.49 -34.79
N HIS A 143 6.81 -3.33 -35.05
CA HIS A 143 7.57 -4.07 -34.04
C HIS A 143 8.99 -3.51 -33.84
N PHE A 144 9.42 -2.54 -34.65
CA PHE A 144 10.73 -1.91 -34.54
C PHE A 144 10.76 -0.96 -33.35
N ASP A 145 11.65 -1.22 -32.39
CA ASP A 145 11.86 -0.39 -31.20
C ASP A 145 10.55 -0.03 -30.45
N GLU A 146 9.61 -0.98 -30.43
CA GLU A 146 8.19 -0.78 -30.06
C GLU A 146 8.03 -0.01 -28.75
N ALA A 147 8.78 -0.39 -27.70
CA ALA A 147 8.65 0.20 -26.38
C ALA A 147 9.14 1.67 -26.31
N GLN A 148 10.26 2.00 -26.98
CA GLN A 148 10.77 3.37 -26.99
C GLN A 148 9.92 4.29 -27.86
N VAL A 149 9.49 3.80 -29.03
CA VAL A 149 8.54 4.53 -29.89
C VAL A 149 7.24 4.79 -29.15
N TRP A 150 6.72 3.79 -28.43
CA TRP A 150 5.50 3.93 -27.62
C TRP A 150 5.65 4.97 -26.51
N ILE A 151 6.68 4.88 -25.65
CA ILE A 151 6.83 5.82 -24.53
C ILE A 151 7.05 7.26 -25.00
N MET A 152 7.78 7.46 -26.11
CA MET A 152 7.95 8.79 -26.70
C MET A 152 6.63 9.36 -27.19
N LYS A 153 5.79 8.55 -27.87
CA LYS A 153 4.45 8.99 -28.31
C LYS A 153 3.52 9.30 -27.14
N GLU A 154 3.53 8.46 -26.10
CA GLU A 154 2.76 8.74 -24.87
C GLU A 154 3.22 10.05 -24.24
N ALA A 155 4.54 10.27 -24.08
CA ALA A 155 5.07 11.52 -23.57
C ALA A 155 4.67 12.73 -24.43
N MET A 156 4.68 12.61 -25.76
CA MET A 156 4.18 13.67 -26.67
C MET A 156 2.71 14.02 -26.38
N ALA A 157 1.87 13.04 -26.04
CA ALA A 157 0.47 13.27 -25.70
C ALA A 157 0.30 14.08 -24.39
N TYR A 158 1.27 14.03 -23.48
CA TYR A 158 1.34 14.90 -22.29
C TYR A 158 1.98 16.27 -22.58
N GLY A 159 2.39 16.53 -23.83
CA GLY A 159 3.00 17.80 -24.23
C GLY A 159 4.53 17.83 -24.13
N VAL A 160 5.18 16.69 -23.89
CA VAL A 160 6.66 16.59 -23.94
C VAL A 160 7.14 16.88 -25.36
N LYS A 161 8.11 17.80 -25.48
CA LYS A 161 8.68 18.24 -26.78
C LYS A 161 10.16 17.91 -26.93
N THR A 162 10.82 17.55 -25.84
CA THR A 162 12.27 17.34 -25.82
C THR A 162 12.58 15.84 -25.74
N PHE A 163 13.11 15.31 -26.83
CA PHE A 163 13.56 13.92 -26.96
C PHE A 163 15.06 13.88 -27.18
N TYR A 164 15.76 13.20 -26.28
CA TYR A 164 17.21 13.01 -26.31
C TYR A 164 17.54 11.55 -26.60
N ALA A 165 18.04 11.28 -27.80
CA ALA A 165 18.52 9.94 -28.17
C ALA A 165 20.03 9.88 -28.02
N ASP A 166 20.53 8.96 -27.19
CA ASP A 166 21.95 8.83 -26.91
C ASP A 166 22.49 7.44 -27.26
N ALA A 167 23.70 7.39 -27.80
CA ALA A 167 24.33 6.18 -28.31
C ALA A 167 25.30 5.59 -27.28
N TRP A 168 24.92 4.45 -26.68
CA TRP A 168 25.82 3.65 -25.85
C TRP A 168 26.92 2.98 -26.68
N SER A 169 26.58 2.52 -27.87
CA SER A 169 27.50 1.87 -28.79
C SER A 169 27.07 2.13 -30.23
N PRO A 170 28.02 2.23 -31.18
CA PRO A 170 27.69 2.03 -32.58
C PRO A 170 27.32 0.55 -32.84
N PRO A 171 26.62 0.24 -33.95
CA PRO A 171 26.35 -1.13 -34.38
C PRO A 171 27.60 -2.02 -34.43
N TYR A 172 27.43 -3.31 -34.15
CA TYR A 172 28.54 -4.26 -33.96
C TYR A 172 29.58 -4.22 -35.10
N TRP A 173 29.15 -4.08 -36.35
CA TRP A 173 30.01 -4.10 -37.54
C TRP A 173 30.91 -2.87 -37.66
N MET A 174 30.56 -1.75 -37.02
CA MET A 174 31.36 -0.53 -36.98
C MET A 174 32.53 -0.61 -35.98
N LYS A 175 32.56 -1.64 -35.11
CA LYS A 175 33.49 -1.74 -33.98
C LYS A 175 34.63 -2.71 -34.18
N THR A 176 35.77 -2.43 -33.57
CA THR A 176 37.00 -3.22 -33.70
C THR A 176 36.87 -4.67 -33.21
N ASN A 177 35.92 -4.96 -32.32
CA ASN A 177 35.65 -6.29 -31.77
C ASN A 177 34.45 -7.01 -32.42
N SER A 178 33.78 -6.39 -33.40
CA SER A 178 32.57 -6.96 -34.03
C SER A 178 31.47 -7.33 -33.02
N SER A 179 31.32 -6.54 -31.95
CA SER A 179 30.34 -6.75 -30.87
C SER A 179 29.92 -5.41 -30.28
N VAL A 180 28.65 -5.25 -29.90
CA VAL A 180 28.17 -4.02 -29.24
C VAL A 180 28.71 -3.85 -27.81
N LEU A 181 29.26 -4.90 -27.19
CA LEU A 181 29.83 -4.81 -25.85
C LEU A 181 31.12 -3.97 -25.83
N GLY A 182 31.33 -3.22 -24.75
CA GLY A 182 32.56 -2.42 -24.51
C GLY A 182 33.78 -3.24 -24.06
N GLN A 183 33.77 -4.56 -24.29
CA GLN A 183 34.83 -5.46 -23.87
C GLN A 183 36.21 -5.06 -24.41
N SER A 184 37.23 -5.18 -23.56
CA SER A 184 38.64 -4.96 -23.91
C SER A 184 38.94 -3.58 -24.51
N GLY A 185 38.14 -2.56 -24.19
CA GLY A 185 38.33 -1.20 -24.70
C GLY A 185 38.09 -1.08 -26.21
N ALA A 186 37.14 -1.86 -26.74
CA ALA A 186 36.77 -1.82 -28.15
C ALA A 186 36.39 -0.40 -28.60
N LYS A 187 36.81 -0.04 -29.82
CA LYS A 187 36.62 1.31 -30.37
C LYS A 187 35.77 1.28 -31.64
N LEU A 188 35.32 2.45 -32.07
CA LEU A 188 34.87 2.69 -33.43
C LEU A 188 36.05 2.48 -34.40
N LYS A 189 35.84 1.75 -35.51
CA LYS A 189 36.88 1.63 -36.54
C LYS A 189 37.06 2.95 -37.27
N ALA A 190 38.30 3.31 -37.60
CA ALA A 190 38.60 4.56 -38.30
C ALA A 190 37.87 4.70 -39.65
N ASP A 191 37.66 3.60 -40.38
CA ASP A 191 36.93 3.57 -41.64
C ASP A 191 35.40 3.61 -41.48
N SER A 192 34.89 3.60 -40.24
CA SER A 192 33.46 3.71 -39.92
C SER A 192 33.08 5.08 -39.34
N TYR A 193 33.98 6.07 -39.30
CA TYR A 193 33.66 7.39 -38.70
C TYR A 193 32.56 8.10 -39.49
N GLN A 194 32.65 8.12 -40.82
CA GLN A 194 31.58 8.68 -41.65
C GLN A 194 30.29 7.85 -41.54
N ASP A 195 30.39 6.53 -41.59
CA ASP A 195 29.24 5.63 -41.43
C ASP A 195 28.50 5.92 -40.10
N TYR A 196 29.24 6.17 -39.02
CA TYR A 196 28.66 6.50 -37.72
C TYR A 196 28.05 7.91 -37.65
N ALA A 197 28.68 8.91 -38.28
CA ALA A 197 28.09 10.24 -38.40
C ALA A 197 26.77 10.22 -39.20
N ASP A 198 26.75 9.49 -40.32
CA ASP A 198 25.56 9.31 -41.14
C ASP A 198 24.47 8.58 -40.35
N TYR A 199 24.83 7.55 -39.60
CA TYR A 199 23.94 6.81 -38.71
C TYR A 199 23.23 7.70 -37.68
N LEU A 200 23.97 8.56 -36.97
CA LEU A 200 23.40 9.46 -35.96
C LEU A 200 22.42 10.47 -36.57
N VAL A 201 22.79 11.10 -37.69
CA VAL A 201 21.93 12.08 -38.38
C VAL A 201 20.70 11.39 -38.99
N GLN A 202 20.87 10.20 -39.55
CA GLN A 202 19.77 9.43 -40.14
C GLN A 202 18.81 8.87 -39.10
N TYR A 203 19.25 8.61 -37.87
CA TYR A 203 18.34 8.29 -36.77
C TYR A 203 17.34 9.43 -36.53
N ALA A 204 17.82 10.68 -36.43
CA ALA A 204 16.94 11.82 -36.20
C ALA A 204 15.95 12.07 -37.35
N ILE A 205 16.42 12.00 -38.59
CA ILE A 205 15.59 12.15 -39.80
C ILE A 205 14.57 10.99 -39.88
N GLY A 206 15.05 9.75 -39.74
CA GLY A 206 14.26 8.53 -39.86
C GLY A 206 13.15 8.45 -38.82
N TYR A 207 13.43 8.78 -37.54
CA TYR A 207 12.41 8.73 -36.49
C TYR A 207 11.28 9.73 -36.72
N LYS A 208 11.60 10.94 -37.22
CA LYS A 208 10.57 11.90 -37.58
C LYS A 208 9.73 11.43 -38.76
N ARG A 209 10.39 10.93 -39.81
CA ARG A 209 9.73 10.46 -41.04
C ARG A 209 8.87 9.22 -40.80
N GLU A 210 9.39 8.24 -40.07
CA GLU A 210 8.73 6.94 -39.90
C GLU A 210 7.74 6.93 -38.74
N PHE A 211 8.05 7.60 -37.63
CA PHE A 211 7.24 7.50 -36.40
C PHE A 211 6.58 8.81 -35.97
N GLY A 212 6.88 9.93 -36.66
CA GLY A 212 6.37 11.26 -36.32
C GLY A 212 7.12 11.92 -35.15
N ILE A 213 8.15 11.26 -34.61
CA ILE A 213 8.84 11.65 -33.37
C ILE A 213 10.03 12.56 -33.71
N PRO A 214 10.03 13.84 -33.27
CA PRO A 214 11.17 14.73 -33.49
C PRO A 214 12.26 14.45 -32.46
N ILE A 215 13.36 13.81 -32.88
CA ILE A 215 14.57 13.73 -32.03
C ILE A 215 15.19 15.13 -31.96
N THR A 216 15.11 15.75 -30.79
CA THR A 216 15.56 17.15 -30.58
C THR A 216 17.00 17.26 -30.12
N HIS A 217 17.54 16.19 -29.54
CA HIS A 217 18.89 16.14 -29.01
C HIS A 217 19.50 14.78 -29.37
N ILE A 218 20.75 14.78 -29.82
CA ILE A 218 21.50 13.56 -30.15
C ILE A 218 22.83 13.51 -29.39
N GLY A 219 23.11 12.35 -28.82
CA GLY A 219 24.34 12.07 -28.09
C GLY A 219 25.15 11.00 -28.82
N PRO A 220 26.41 11.28 -29.19
CA PRO A 220 27.16 10.37 -30.03
C PRO A 220 27.93 9.29 -29.25
N ALA A 221 27.92 9.34 -27.92
CA ALA A 221 28.68 8.43 -27.07
C ALA A 221 28.20 8.55 -25.62
N ASN A 222 27.96 7.44 -24.92
CA ASN A 222 27.71 7.38 -23.47
C ASN A 222 28.95 6.83 -22.73
N GLU A 223 29.43 7.48 -21.68
CA GLU A 223 30.49 7.02 -20.75
C GLU A 223 31.74 6.45 -21.45
N SER A 224 32.06 6.97 -22.62
CA SER A 224 33.02 6.34 -23.54
C SER A 224 34.49 6.62 -23.22
N GLU A 225 34.78 7.27 -22.09
CA GLU A 225 36.10 7.27 -21.48
C GLU A 225 36.43 5.94 -20.76
N ALA A 226 35.41 5.14 -20.44
CA ALA A 226 35.53 3.89 -19.71
C ALA A 226 35.09 2.69 -20.56
N ALA A 227 35.69 1.52 -20.30
CA ALA A 227 35.34 0.28 -20.99
C ALA A 227 34.30 -0.51 -20.18
N HIS A 228 33.03 -0.45 -20.59
CA HIS A 228 31.94 -1.20 -19.96
C HIS A 228 31.83 -2.61 -20.57
N GLY A 229 32.22 -3.65 -19.82
CA GLY A 229 32.43 -5.00 -20.37
C GLY A 229 31.17 -5.89 -20.52
N SER A 230 30.07 -5.55 -19.85
CA SER A 230 28.88 -6.42 -19.72
C SER A 230 27.66 -5.99 -20.52
N TYR A 231 27.66 -4.77 -21.07
CA TYR A 231 26.57 -4.21 -21.88
C TYR A 231 27.14 -3.33 -23.00
N SER A 232 26.24 -2.73 -23.80
CA SER A 232 26.57 -1.81 -24.89
C SER A 232 27.54 -0.71 -24.45
N GLY A 233 28.67 -0.58 -25.16
CA GLY A 233 29.69 0.42 -24.83
C GLY A 233 30.84 0.43 -25.82
N PHE A 234 31.56 1.53 -25.94
CA PHE A 234 32.83 1.60 -26.67
C PHE A 234 33.73 2.69 -26.08
N VAL A 235 35.03 2.63 -26.40
CA VAL A 235 35.99 3.64 -25.95
C VAL A 235 36.27 4.63 -27.08
N ILE A 236 36.25 5.91 -26.73
CA ILE A 236 36.72 7.02 -27.58
C ILE A 236 37.69 7.89 -26.78
N THR A 237 38.87 8.16 -27.33
CA THR A 237 39.80 9.09 -26.69
C THR A 237 39.40 10.54 -26.97
N ALA A 238 39.83 11.47 -26.13
CA ALA A 238 39.54 12.90 -26.32
C ALA A 238 39.99 13.44 -27.70
N ALA A 239 41.10 12.92 -28.25
CA ALA A 239 41.57 13.29 -29.58
C ALA A 239 40.68 12.69 -30.69
N GLU A 240 40.27 11.44 -30.56
CA GLU A 240 39.35 10.78 -31.50
C GLU A 240 37.96 11.43 -31.48
N TYR A 241 37.46 11.82 -30.30
CA TYR A 241 36.16 12.48 -30.16
C TYR A 241 36.16 13.87 -30.78
N LYS A 242 37.24 14.64 -30.54
CA LYS A 242 37.45 15.91 -31.23
C LYS A 242 37.45 15.75 -32.75
N ASP A 243 38.22 14.79 -33.26
CA ASP A 243 38.31 14.53 -34.70
C ASP A 243 36.94 14.12 -35.28
N PHE A 244 36.22 13.23 -34.59
CA PHE A 244 34.88 12.81 -34.95
C PHE A 244 33.90 13.99 -35.03
N MET A 245 33.92 14.88 -34.03
CA MET A 245 33.06 16.06 -33.99
C MET A 245 33.39 17.05 -35.12
N GLN A 246 34.67 17.38 -35.29
CA GLN A 246 35.14 18.39 -36.22
C GLN A 246 35.00 17.97 -37.69
N ASN A 247 35.34 16.72 -37.99
CA ASN A 247 35.54 16.27 -39.38
C ASN A 247 34.44 15.35 -39.89
N TYR A 248 33.54 14.85 -39.02
CA TYR A 248 32.50 13.89 -39.42
C TYR A 248 31.11 14.32 -38.94
N LEU A 249 30.79 14.22 -37.64
CA LEU A 249 29.43 14.47 -37.15
C LEU A 249 28.94 15.90 -37.41
N GLY A 250 29.72 16.91 -37.01
CA GLY A 250 29.38 18.32 -37.21
C GLY A 250 29.13 18.66 -38.70
N PRO A 251 30.07 18.36 -39.62
CA PRO A 251 29.87 18.55 -41.05
C PRO A 251 28.68 17.76 -41.63
N THR A 252 28.45 16.51 -41.21
CA THR A 252 27.31 15.71 -41.69
C THR A 252 25.98 16.33 -41.27
N LEU A 253 25.86 16.77 -40.01
CA LEU A 253 24.66 17.44 -39.52
C LEU A 253 24.44 18.76 -40.26
N GLN A 254 25.48 19.60 -40.38
CA GLN A 254 25.40 20.88 -41.09
C GLN A 254 24.98 20.68 -42.56
N LYS A 255 25.52 19.68 -43.23
CA LYS A 255 25.12 19.34 -44.60
C LYS A 255 23.63 18.98 -44.68
N ALA A 256 23.12 18.16 -43.75
CA ALA A 256 21.69 17.83 -43.71
C ALA A 256 20.80 19.05 -43.44
N ILE A 257 21.28 20.01 -42.63
CA ILE A 257 20.62 21.30 -42.40
C ILE A 257 20.58 22.12 -43.70
N ASP A 258 21.73 22.29 -44.36
CA ASP A 258 21.86 23.08 -45.60
C ASP A 258 21.03 22.49 -46.76
N GLU A 259 20.91 21.16 -46.80
CA GLU A 259 20.06 20.43 -47.75
C GLU A 259 18.56 20.48 -47.38
N GLY A 260 18.19 21.13 -46.28
CA GLY A 260 16.79 21.31 -45.86
C GLY A 260 16.14 20.06 -45.28
N LYS A 261 16.88 18.99 -44.96
CA LYS A 261 16.33 17.67 -44.57
C LYS A 261 15.40 17.74 -43.37
N PHE A 262 15.72 18.57 -42.37
CA PHE A 262 14.88 18.73 -41.18
C PHE A 262 13.67 19.64 -41.44
N THR A 263 13.85 20.71 -42.22
CA THR A 263 12.77 21.63 -42.58
C THR A 263 11.71 20.95 -43.45
N GLU A 264 12.12 20.07 -44.38
CA GLU A 264 11.22 19.22 -45.19
C GLU A 264 10.32 18.35 -44.31
N LEU A 265 10.80 17.91 -43.14
CA LEU A 265 10.06 17.12 -42.16
C LEU A 265 9.31 17.95 -41.11
N GLY A 266 9.34 19.29 -41.23
CA GLY A 266 8.71 20.20 -40.27
C GLY A 266 9.30 20.11 -38.86
N MET A 267 10.61 19.86 -38.73
CA MET A 267 11.31 19.81 -37.45
C MET A 267 12.56 20.70 -37.44
N ASN A 268 12.99 21.07 -36.24
CA ASN A 268 14.31 21.67 -36.05
C ASN A 268 15.39 20.57 -36.11
N PRO A 269 16.62 20.91 -36.54
CA PRO A 269 17.75 20.00 -36.42
C PRO A 269 17.98 19.61 -34.95
N PRO A 270 18.45 18.38 -34.67
CA PRO A 270 18.80 18.00 -33.31
C PRO A 270 20.03 18.77 -32.81
N LEU A 271 20.02 19.12 -31.53
CA LEU A 271 21.18 19.68 -30.84
C LEU A 271 22.15 18.57 -30.42
N ILE A 272 23.46 18.82 -30.51
CA ILE A 272 24.47 17.85 -30.12
C ILE A 272 24.76 17.96 -28.61
N VAL A 273 24.60 16.84 -27.92
CA VAL A 273 24.83 16.67 -26.48
C VAL A 273 26.10 15.84 -26.28
N ALA A 274 27.13 16.44 -25.69
CA ALA A 274 28.44 15.80 -25.50
C ALA A 274 29.17 16.44 -24.31
N PRO A 275 30.07 15.76 -23.59
CA PRO A 275 30.68 14.47 -23.92
C PRO A 275 30.13 13.22 -23.20
N GLU A 276 29.10 13.33 -22.34
CA GLU A 276 28.47 12.18 -21.64
C GLU A 276 29.44 11.32 -20.79
N GLY A 277 30.48 11.89 -20.19
CA GLY A 277 31.36 11.14 -19.30
C GLY A 277 30.67 10.69 -18.00
N THR A 278 31.14 9.59 -17.41
CA THR A 278 30.60 8.93 -16.18
C THR A 278 30.46 9.88 -14.98
N ASN A 279 31.23 10.96 -14.97
CA ASN A 279 31.14 12.04 -13.99
C ASN A 279 31.70 13.35 -14.52
N LEU A 280 31.53 14.43 -13.76
CA LEU A 280 32.00 15.76 -14.12
C LEU A 280 33.48 15.79 -14.53
N ASN A 281 34.35 15.11 -13.77
CA ASN A 281 35.78 15.08 -14.10
C ASN A 281 36.05 14.29 -15.38
N ALA A 282 35.37 13.17 -15.59
CA ALA A 282 35.47 12.38 -16.82
C ALA A 282 34.99 13.18 -18.04
N SER A 283 33.83 13.84 -17.95
CA SER A 283 33.33 14.72 -19.01
C SER A 283 34.32 15.84 -19.33
N LEU A 284 34.86 16.51 -18.32
CA LEU A 284 35.85 17.57 -18.53
C LEU A 284 37.12 17.03 -19.20
N ASN A 285 37.63 15.88 -18.79
CA ASN A 285 38.84 15.29 -19.37
C ASN A 285 38.64 14.82 -20.81
N LEU A 286 37.49 14.18 -21.09
CA LEU A 286 37.15 13.68 -22.41
C LEU A 286 36.82 14.82 -23.38
N GLY A 287 36.05 15.80 -22.93
CA GLY A 287 35.52 16.88 -23.78
C GLY A 287 36.43 18.09 -23.93
N ARG A 288 37.34 18.40 -22.98
CA ARG A 288 38.12 19.65 -23.01
C ARG A 288 38.80 19.93 -24.36
N PRO A 289 39.50 18.97 -25.01
CA PRO A 289 40.15 19.25 -26.29
C PRO A 289 39.21 19.67 -27.43
N MET A 290 37.94 19.22 -27.40
CA MET A 290 36.94 19.60 -28.41
C MET A 290 36.11 20.82 -28.03
N LEU A 291 35.92 21.06 -26.73
CA LEU A 291 35.15 22.20 -26.21
C LEU A 291 35.96 23.51 -26.24
N GLU A 292 37.28 23.44 -26.07
CA GLU A 292 38.17 24.61 -26.14
C GLU A 292 38.60 24.96 -27.58
N ASP A 293 38.41 24.07 -28.57
CA ASP A 293 38.76 24.33 -29.97
C ASP A 293 37.53 24.77 -30.79
N PRO A 294 37.49 26.01 -31.32
CA PRO A 294 36.38 26.50 -32.14
C PRO A 294 36.02 25.63 -33.35
N ALA A 295 36.96 24.87 -33.91
CA ALA A 295 36.68 24.01 -35.07
C ALA A 295 35.75 22.84 -34.74
N SER A 296 35.74 22.38 -33.49
CA SER A 296 34.84 21.35 -32.99
C SER A 296 33.71 21.91 -32.12
N SER A 297 33.99 22.91 -31.27
CA SER A 297 33.02 23.40 -30.29
C SER A 297 31.85 24.15 -30.90
N THR A 298 32.01 24.69 -32.12
CA THR A 298 30.90 25.33 -32.85
C THR A 298 29.75 24.39 -33.19
N TYR A 299 29.97 23.07 -33.13
CA TYR A 299 28.94 22.05 -33.37
C TYR A 299 28.32 21.49 -32.08
N ILE A 300 28.87 21.83 -30.91
CA ILE A 300 28.41 21.28 -29.63
C ILE A 300 27.49 22.31 -28.96
N ASP A 301 26.24 21.92 -28.74
CA ASP A 301 25.22 22.81 -28.17
C ASP A 301 25.12 22.68 -26.64
N VAL A 302 25.28 21.46 -26.15
CA VAL A 302 25.10 21.10 -24.74
C VAL A 302 26.32 20.34 -24.23
N PHE A 303 26.97 20.89 -23.21
CA PHE A 303 27.90 20.14 -22.38
C PHE A 303 27.11 19.17 -21.49
N SER A 304 27.39 17.88 -21.59
CA SER A 304 26.74 16.86 -20.76
C SER A 304 27.67 16.12 -19.82
N THR A 305 27.11 15.69 -18.70
CA THR A 305 27.82 14.89 -17.72
C THR A 305 26.89 14.03 -16.90
N HIS A 306 27.39 12.87 -16.49
CA HIS A 306 26.77 12.10 -15.42
C HIS A 306 27.33 12.57 -14.07
N LEU A 307 26.82 12.02 -12.96
CA LEU A 307 27.33 12.37 -11.63
C LEU A 307 27.80 11.16 -10.81
N TYR A 308 28.07 10.00 -11.44
CA TYR A 308 28.47 8.81 -10.70
C TYR A 308 29.82 8.98 -10.00
N GLY A 309 29.83 8.78 -8.68
CA GLY A 309 31.00 9.07 -7.84
C GLY A 309 31.28 10.57 -7.62
N THR A 310 30.42 11.47 -8.10
CA THR A 310 30.51 12.91 -7.81
C THR A 310 29.83 13.22 -6.49
N SER A 311 30.61 13.63 -5.49
CA SER A 311 30.09 14.05 -4.18
C SER A 311 30.07 15.57 -3.99
N SER A 312 30.66 16.34 -4.91
CA SER A 312 30.86 17.78 -4.73
C SER A 312 29.56 18.55 -4.50
N PHE A 313 28.49 18.19 -5.22
CA PHE A 313 27.17 18.83 -5.07
C PHE A 313 26.45 18.48 -3.77
N ASN A 314 26.90 17.48 -3.01
CA ASN A 314 26.37 17.23 -1.66
C ASN A 314 26.87 18.26 -0.65
N ASN A 315 28.01 18.91 -0.94
CA ASN A 315 28.68 19.84 -0.03
C ASN A 315 28.35 21.32 -0.33
N GLY A 316 27.62 21.60 -1.41
CA GLY A 316 27.28 22.94 -1.86
C GLY A 316 27.37 23.09 -3.38
N PRO A 317 26.98 24.25 -3.93
CA PRO A 317 27.16 24.54 -5.35
C PRO A 317 28.64 24.72 -5.69
N LEU A 318 28.95 24.47 -6.95
CA LEU A 318 30.26 24.75 -7.52
C LEU A 318 30.33 26.17 -8.04
N THR A 319 31.51 26.77 -7.95
CA THR A 319 31.81 28.05 -8.58
C THR A 319 33.02 27.84 -9.48
N SER A 320 33.04 28.53 -10.62
CA SER A 320 34.15 28.46 -11.55
C SER A 320 35.47 28.73 -10.85
N THR A 321 36.48 27.95 -11.23
CA THR A 321 37.83 27.96 -10.65
C THR A 321 38.87 28.49 -11.65
N GLY A 322 38.42 29.27 -12.63
CA GLY A 322 39.26 29.80 -13.72
C GLY A 322 39.38 28.83 -14.90
N ALA A 323 40.10 29.23 -15.95
CA ALA A 323 40.20 28.46 -17.21
C ALA A 323 40.71 27.00 -17.03
N THR A 324 41.66 26.78 -16.12
CA THR A 324 42.29 25.46 -15.90
C THR A 324 41.80 24.74 -14.65
N GLY A 325 40.74 25.26 -14.01
CA GLY A 325 40.22 24.73 -12.76
C GLY A 325 39.39 23.44 -12.93
N ALA A 326 39.00 22.85 -11.80
CA ALA A 326 38.15 21.65 -11.74
C ALA A 326 36.69 21.91 -12.18
N TYR A 327 36.28 23.18 -12.19
CA TYR A 327 35.03 23.65 -12.79
C TYR A 327 35.39 24.88 -13.64
N PRO A 328 35.70 24.71 -14.94
CA PRO A 328 36.36 25.74 -15.73
C PRO A 328 35.41 26.76 -16.37
N ASP A 329 35.92 27.98 -16.62
CA ASP A 329 35.12 29.09 -17.17
C ASP A 329 34.50 28.82 -18.54
N PHE A 330 35.11 27.98 -19.39
CA PHE A 330 34.60 27.71 -20.74
C PHE A 330 33.21 27.06 -20.72
N LEU A 331 32.82 26.44 -19.59
CA LEU A 331 31.48 25.87 -19.43
C LEU A 331 30.37 26.92 -19.59
N ARG A 332 30.67 28.21 -19.36
CA ARG A 332 29.72 29.32 -19.59
C ARG A 332 29.33 29.49 -21.05
N ASN A 333 30.08 28.92 -21.98
CA ASN A 333 29.79 28.99 -23.41
C ASN A 333 28.74 27.95 -23.86
N PHE A 334 28.33 27.05 -22.97
CA PHE A 334 27.44 25.94 -23.29
C PHE A 334 26.25 25.90 -22.34
N LYS A 335 25.16 25.28 -22.79
CA LYS A 335 24.15 24.74 -21.87
C LYS A 335 24.78 23.55 -21.13
N LEU A 336 24.50 23.42 -19.84
CA LEU A 336 25.04 22.35 -18.99
C LEU A 336 23.92 21.40 -18.59
N TRP A 337 23.97 20.16 -19.06
CA TRP A 337 23.02 19.12 -18.68
C TRP A 337 23.69 18.07 -17.81
N GLN A 338 23.00 17.71 -16.74
CA GLN A 338 23.20 16.41 -16.12
C GLN A 338 22.25 15.43 -16.82
N THR A 339 22.78 14.36 -17.41
CA THR A 339 22.05 13.52 -18.38
C THR A 339 21.80 12.09 -17.92
N GLU A 340 22.51 11.64 -16.89
CA GLU A 340 22.27 10.37 -16.22
C GLU A 340 22.78 10.37 -14.78
N PHE A 341 21.88 10.14 -13.82
CA PHE A 341 22.25 9.95 -12.43
C PHE A 341 21.10 9.33 -11.65
N MET A 342 21.47 8.55 -10.64
CA MET A 342 20.58 7.88 -9.72
C MET A 342 21.32 7.61 -8.41
N THR A 343 20.61 7.05 -7.43
CA THR A 343 21.20 6.77 -6.11
C THR A 343 22.35 5.76 -6.19
N GLN A 344 23.55 6.23 -5.83
CA GLN A 344 24.67 5.39 -5.38
C GLN A 344 25.23 5.97 -4.08
N ASN A 345 25.61 5.12 -3.14
CA ASN A 345 26.44 5.56 -2.01
C ASN A 345 27.82 5.96 -2.58
N THR A 346 28.18 7.24 -2.48
CA THR A 346 29.37 7.81 -3.13
C THR A 346 30.70 7.24 -2.61
N ALA A 347 30.67 6.35 -1.62
CA ALA A 347 31.87 5.69 -1.09
C ALA A 347 32.35 4.48 -1.92
N ASN A 348 31.53 3.90 -2.81
CA ASN A 348 31.88 2.62 -3.45
C ASN A 348 31.57 2.49 -4.95
N SER A 349 31.27 3.58 -5.67
CA SER A 349 31.18 3.64 -7.15
C SER A 349 30.39 2.49 -7.81
N SER A 350 29.51 1.84 -7.05
CA SER A 350 28.71 0.71 -7.43
C SER A 350 27.40 0.83 -6.67
N ALA A 351 26.30 0.44 -7.29
CA ALA A 351 25.01 0.26 -6.64
C ALA A 351 25.04 -0.78 -5.49
N ALA A 352 26.21 -1.29 -5.10
CA ALA A 352 26.35 -2.35 -4.14
C ALA A 352 26.36 -1.81 -2.70
N ALA A 353 25.58 -2.50 -1.86
CA ALA A 353 25.65 -2.57 -0.41
C ALA A 353 24.92 -1.55 0.49
N ASN A 354 24.32 -0.42 0.03
CA ASN A 354 23.56 0.46 0.96
C ASN A 354 22.39 1.29 0.37
N THR A 355 21.95 1.07 -0.86
CA THR A 355 20.86 1.87 -1.49
C THR A 355 19.45 1.27 -1.31
N GLN A 356 19.37 0.01 -0.86
CA GLN A 356 18.12 -0.74 -0.65
C GLN A 356 17.53 -0.59 0.75
N LEU A 357 17.99 0.41 1.52
CA LEU A 357 17.52 0.64 2.89
C LEU A 357 16.20 1.41 2.86
N TYR A 358 15.26 1.00 3.73
CA TYR A 358 14.01 1.74 3.95
C TYR A 358 14.23 3.24 4.15
N ALA A 359 15.23 3.60 4.97
CA ALA A 359 15.58 5.00 5.25
C ALA A 359 15.88 5.82 3.99
N ASN A 360 16.48 5.19 2.97
CA ASN A 360 16.81 5.82 1.69
C ASN A 360 15.61 5.93 0.75
N GLN A 361 14.39 5.68 1.23
CA GLN A 361 13.13 5.84 0.48
C GLN A 361 12.21 6.89 1.12
N THR A 362 12.54 7.31 2.35
CA THR A 362 11.81 8.28 3.16
C THR A 362 12.16 9.72 2.79
N ILE A 363 11.54 10.69 3.47
CA ILE A 363 11.78 12.11 3.24
C ILE A 363 13.25 12.51 3.44
N THR A 364 14.00 11.78 4.27
CA THR A 364 15.45 12.01 4.45
C THR A 364 16.21 11.89 3.13
N ASP A 365 15.83 10.93 2.28
CA ASP A 365 16.38 10.81 0.93
C ASP A 365 15.85 11.91 0.01
N GLY A 366 14.56 12.24 0.10
CA GLY A 366 13.96 13.31 -0.68
C GLY A 366 14.65 14.67 -0.50
N VAL A 367 14.91 15.10 0.74
CA VAL A 367 15.60 16.38 1.01
C VAL A 367 17.07 16.35 0.61
N LYS A 368 17.72 15.19 0.66
CA LYS A 368 19.09 15.01 0.15
C LYS A 368 19.14 15.28 -1.37
N TRP A 369 18.20 14.71 -2.13
CA TRP A 369 18.09 14.95 -3.57
C TRP A 369 17.71 16.39 -3.91
N ALA A 370 16.75 16.97 -3.19
CA ALA A 370 16.36 18.37 -3.36
C ALA A 370 17.52 19.35 -3.10
N ASN A 371 18.36 19.07 -2.10
CA ASN A 371 19.58 19.85 -1.86
C ASN A 371 20.60 19.68 -3.00
N LEU A 372 20.80 18.46 -3.52
CA LEU A 372 21.68 18.22 -4.66
C LEU A 372 21.23 19.02 -5.89
N LEU A 373 19.94 18.97 -6.23
CA LEU A 373 19.34 19.74 -7.32
C LEU A 373 19.54 21.25 -7.11
N THR A 374 19.27 21.75 -5.91
CA THR A 374 19.46 23.16 -5.57
C THR A 374 20.92 23.58 -5.72
N ASN A 375 21.87 22.79 -5.23
CA ASN A 375 23.30 23.06 -5.37
C ASN A 375 23.75 23.01 -6.84
N MET A 376 23.24 22.07 -7.62
CA MET A 376 23.57 21.96 -9.04
C MET A 376 23.05 23.15 -9.85
N PHE A 377 21.78 23.54 -9.66
CA PHE A 377 21.18 24.67 -10.34
C PHE A 377 21.70 26.03 -9.87
N THR A 378 22.18 26.14 -8.62
CA THR A 378 22.77 27.39 -8.08
C THR A 378 24.29 27.46 -8.23
N SER A 379 24.90 26.50 -8.93
CA SER A 379 26.30 26.58 -9.33
C SER A 379 26.55 27.74 -10.30
N ASP A 380 27.81 28.10 -10.49
CA ASP A 380 28.21 29.19 -11.39
C ASP A 380 29.40 28.80 -12.28
N PRO A 381 29.18 28.49 -13.58
CA PRO A 381 27.88 28.43 -14.27
C PRO A 381 26.91 27.40 -13.67
N GLY A 382 25.62 27.63 -13.81
CA GLY A 382 24.58 26.73 -13.29
C GLY A 382 24.09 25.74 -14.34
N PHE A 383 23.61 24.58 -13.91
CA PHE A 383 23.03 23.58 -14.81
C PHE A 383 21.65 24.01 -15.34
N ASN A 384 21.37 23.66 -16.60
CA ASN A 384 20.13 23.94 -17.32
C ASN A 384 19.13 22.78 -17.23
N SER A 385 19.59 21.56 -16.94
CA SER A 385 18.74 20.36 -16.89
C SER A 385 19.30 19.29 -15.95
N PHE A 386 18.41 18.43 -15.46
CA PHE A 386 18.71 17.18 -14.76
C PHE A 386 17.86 16.05 -15.35
N LEU A 387 18.51 14.97 -15.77
CA LEU A 387 17.86 13.75 -16.23
C LEU A 387 18.17 12.60 -15.26
N TRP A 388 17.12 12.12 -14.63
CA TRP A 388 17.18 10.93 -13.79
C TRP A 388 17.46 9.70 -14.66
N TRP A 389 18.23 8.72 -14.15
CA TRP A 389 18.55 7.54 -14.97
C TRP A 389 17.31 6.76 -15.38
N TRP A 390 16.67 6.05 -14.45
CA TRP A 390 15.39 5.37 -14.70
C TRP A 390 14.31 5.93 -13.78
N PRO A 391 13.43 6.83 -14.27
CA PRO A 391 12.31 7.32 -13.46
C PRO A 391 11.40 6.18 -13.01
N ILE A 392 11.13 5.23 -13.91
CA ILE A 392 10.39 4.00 -13.61
C ILE A 392 11.29 2.80 -13.94
N GLY A 393 11.46 1.89 -12.98
CA GLY A 393 12.36 0.75 -13.12
C GLY A 393 11.74 -0.57 -12.65
N ASN A 394 12.07 -1.66 -13.32
CA ASN A 394 11.78 -3.04 -12.90
C ASN A 394 13.05 -3.79 -12.43
N ASN A 395 14.17 -3.09 -12.27
CA ASN A 395 15.52 -3.59 -11.97
C ASN A 395 15.73 -4.10 -10.53
N GLY A 396 14.66 -4.36 -9.79
CA GLY A 396 14.72 -4.75 -8.38
C GLY A 396 15.04 -3.57 -7.46
N ALA A 397 15.35 -3.88 -6.19
CA ALA A 397 15.33 -2.89 -5.12
C ALA A 397 16.61 -2.07 -4.95
N ASP A 398 17.33 -1.72 -6.01
CA ASP A 398 18.65 -1.06 -5.92
C ASP A 398 18.60 0.45 -5.59
N GLY A 399 17.41 1.03 -5.41
CA GLY A 399 17.23 2.44 -5.02
C GLY A 399 17.49 3.45 -6.14
N SER A 400 17.64 2.96 -7.37
CA SER A 400 17.89 3.75 -8.59
C SER A 400 16.70 4.58 -9.09
N ASP A 401 15.50 4.19 -8.70
CA ASP A 401 14.25 4.52 -9.36
C ASP A 401 13.42 5.53 -8.56
N LEU A 402 12.62 6.37 -9.24
CA LEU A 402 11.61 7.23 -8.59
C LEU A 402 10.33 6.43 -8.31
N ILE A 403 9.99 5.52 -9.22
CA ILE A 403 8.89 4.56 -9.13
C ILE A 403 9.42 3.15 -9.42
N ARG A 404 9.12 2.22 -8.52
CA ARG A 404 9.51 0.81 -8.68
C ARG A 404 8.36 -0.03 -9.18
N LEU A 405 8.55 -0.77 -10.26
CA LEU A 405 7.60 -1.81 -10.66
C LEU A 405 7.82 -3.07 -9.81
N ALA A 406 6.76 -3.59 -9.21
CA ALA A 406 6.80 -4.87 -8.52
C ALA A 406 6.84 -6.02 -9.55
N THR A 407 7.61 -7.05 -9.24
CA THR A 407 7.82 -8.20 -10.14
C THR A 407 7.72 -9.53 -9.40
N THR A 408 7.50 -10.61 -10.14
CA THR A 408 7.37 -11.98 -9.60
C THR A 408 8.72 -12.67 -9.27
N GLY A 409 9.86 -11.98 -9.42
CA GLY A 409 11.24 -12.54 -9.36
C GLY A 409 11.72 -13.08 -10.72
N SER A 410 12.99 -13.08 -11.15
CA SER A 410 14.29 -12.67 -10.57
C SER A 410 14.80 -11.33 -11.14
N PRO A 411 15.65 -10.60 -10.39
CA PRO A 411 16.53 -9.60 -10.99
C PRO A 411 17.44 -10.28 -12.04
N GLN A 412 17.26 -9.93 -13.32
CA GLN A 412 18.22 -10.21 -14.41
C GLN A 412 18.55 -11.69 -14.73
N GLY A 413 17.58 -12.61 -14.77
CA GLY A 413 17.89 -14.01 -15.15
C GLY A 413 16.86 -14.76 -15.98
N ASN A 414 15.60 -14.81 -15.55
CA ASN A 414 14.57 -15.61 -16.23
C ASN A 414 13.20 -14.96 -16.06
N GLY A 415 12.71 -14.27 -17.09
CA GLY A 415 11.27 -14.03 -17.28
C GLY A 415 10.52 -13.38 -16.12
N SER A 416 11.14 -12.47 -15.35
CA SER A 416 10.41 -11.74 -14.31
C SER A 416 9.33 -10.87 -14.95
N THR A 417 8.07 -11.13 -14.59
CA THR A 417 6.91 -10.39 -15.08
C THR A 417 6.53 -9.32 -14.08
N VAL A 418 6.27 -8.13 -14.61
CA VAL A 418 5.64 -7.04 -13.85
C VAL A 418 4.26 -7.52 -13.34
N THR A 419 3.98 -7.29 -12.06
CA THR A 419 2.72 -7.76 -11.45
C THR A 419 1.55 -6.82 -11.73
N GLY A 420 1.85 -5.55 -12.04
CA GLY A 420 0.89 -4.44 -12.08
C GLY A 420 0.94 -3.56 -10.82
N LEU A 421 1.58 -4.03 -9.74
CA LEU A 421 1.83 -3.23 -8.55
C LEU A 421 3.13 -2.43 -8.71
N TYR A 422 3.26 -1.34 -7.95
CA TYR A 422 4.44 -0.49 -7.97
C TYR A 422 4.61 0.26 -6.65
N ARG A 423 5.78 0.88 -6.42
CA ARG A 423 6.11 1.73 -5.25
C ARG A 423 6.44 3.14 -5.68
N THR A 424 6.07 4.12 -4.85
CA THR A 424 6.51 5.51 -5.01
C THR A 424 7.36 5.94 -3.81
N PHE A 425 8.48 6.60 -4.07
CA PHE A 425 9.40 7.04 -3.02
C PHE A 425 9.30 8.54 -2.78
N LYS A 426 9.72 9.02 -1.60
CA LYS A 426 9.69 10.48 -1.30
C LYS A 426 10.58 11.31 -2.23
N ARG A 427 11.60 10.69 -2.85
CA ARG A 427 12.38 11.33 -3.92
C ARG A 427 11.58 11.64 -5.18
N LEU A 428 10.51 10.89 -5.51
CA LEU A 428 9.61 11.23 -6.61
C LEU A 428 9.00 12.62 -6.39
N TYR A 429 8.38 12.83 -5.23
CA TYR A 429 7.64 14.07 -4.93
C TYR A 429 8.58 15.27 -4.74
N THR A 430 9.73 15.07 -4.11
CA THR A 430 10.76 16.13 -3.96
C THR A 430 11.46 16.45 -5.27
N PHE A 431 11.66 15.50 -6.18
CA PHE A 431 12.06 15.79 -7.57
C PHE A 431 10.97 16.58 -8.29
N GLY A 432 9.70 16.19 -8.09
CA GLY A 432 8.53 16.91 -8.58
C GLY A 432 8.43 18.35 -8.11
N ASN A 433 8.96 18.69 -6.93
CA ASN A 433 9.00 20.07 -6.44
C ASN A 433 9.83 20.98 -7.37
N PHE A 434 10.69 20.38 -8.21
CA PHE A 434 11.43 21.04 -9.28
C PHE A 434 10.74 20.80 -10.63
N SER A 435 10.60 19.55 -11.09
CA SER A 435 10.19 19.25 -12.47
C SER A 435 8.81 19.77 -12.84
N ARG A 436 7.88 19.83 -11.88
CA ARG A 436 6.51 20.30 -12.10
C ARG A 436 6.39 21.83 -12.25
N PHE A 437 7.38 22.56 -11.73
CA PHE A 437 7.37 24.03 -11.58
C PHE A 437 8.58 24.73 -12.23
N ILE A 438 9.40 23.97 -12.95
CA ILE A 438 10.50 24.46 -13.78
C ILE A 438 10.24 23.94 -15.19
N ASN A 439 9.68 24.81 -16.03
CA ASN A 439 9.34 24.50 -17.40
C ASN A 439 10.48 24.88 -18.36
N PRO A 440 10.55 24.25 -19.55
CA PRO A 440 11.50 24.66 -20.57
C PRO A 440 11.28 26.12 -20.95
N GLY A 441 12.33 26.93 -20.88
CA GLY A 441 12.29 28.37 -21.13
C GLY A 441 12.17 29.24 -19.87
N ASP A 442 11.91 28.67 -18.70
CA ASP A 442 12.00 29.41 -17.44
C ASP A 442 13.44 29.87 -17.20
N ILE A 443 13.63 30.99 -16.52
CA ILE A 443 14.94 31.57 -16.23
C ILE A 443 15.19 31.45 -14.72
N ARG A 444 16.31 30.84 -14.31
CA ARG A 444 16.73 30.90 -12.90
C ARG A 444 17.06 32.34 -12.56
N ILE A 445 16.54 32.83 -11.45
CA ILE A 445 16.85 34.14 -10.88
C ILE A 445 17.61 33.99 -9.56
N ASP A 446 18.32 35.04 -9.17
CA ASP A 446 19.11 35.01 -7.95
C ASP A 446 18.23 35.06 -6.69
N ALA A 447 18.68 34.33 -5.68
CA ALA A 447 18.07 34.33 -4.36
C ALA A 447 19.18 34.24 -3.30
N THR A 448 18.94 34.80 -2.12
CA THR A 448 19.78 34.50 -0.95
C THR A 448 19.62 33.01 -0.63
N ARG A 449 20.58 32.20 -1.13
CA ARG A 449 20.46 30.73 -1.17
C ARG A 449 20.32 30.12 0.22
N VAL A 450 21.13 30.56 1.19
CA VAL A 450 21.14 30.01 2.55
C VAL A 450 20.78 31.14 3.53
N PRO A 451 19.49 31.47 3.68
CA PRO A 451 19.05 32.53 4.59
C PRO A 451 19.23 32.12 6.07
N VAL A 452 19.16 30.81 6.35
CA VAL A 452 19.40 30.17 7.64
C VAL A 452 20.07 28.81 7.41
N GLU A 453 20.85 28.35 8.37
CA GLU A 453 21.52 27.05 8.30
C GLU A 453 20.50 25.91 8.06
N GLY A 454 20.81 25.02 7.11
CA GLY A 454 19.96 23.89 6.74
C GLY A 454 18.83 24.21 5.75
N VAL A 455 18.62 25.47 5.37
CA VAL A 455 17.64 25.88 4.35
C VAL A 455 18.35 26.35 3.08
N ASN A 456 18.08 25.69 1.95
CA ASN A 456 18.56 26.09 0.63
C ASN A 456 17.41 26.56 -0.26
N ILE A 457 17.62 27.68 -0.96
CA ILE A 457 16.62 28.34 -1.79
C ILE A 457 17.11 28.43 -3.25
N SER A 458 16.24 28.09 -4.20
CA SER A 458 16.36 28.49 -5.61
C SER A 458 15.07 29.16 -6.09
N ALA A 459 15.17 29.97 -7.13
CA ALA A 459 14.03 30.69 -7.68
C ALA A 459 14.12 30.79 -9.21
N TYR A 460 12.96 30.80 -9.86
CA TYR A 460 12.81 30.79 -11.30
C TYR A 460 11.66 31.71 -11.71
N LYS A 461 11.76 32.30 -12.89
CA LYS A 461 10.69 33.08 -13.49
C LYS A 461 10.35 32.57 -14.87
N ASN A 462 9.08 32.68 -15.22
CA ASN A 462 8.63 32.54 -16.59
C ASN A 462 8.51 33.94 -17.22
N PRO A 463 9.40 34.30 -18.14
CA PRO A 463 9.40 35.64 -18.74
C PRO A 463 8.21 35.88 -19.69
N ALA A 464 7.49 34.84 -20.11
CA ALA A 464 6.39 34.97 -21.07
C ALA A 464 5.07 35.38 -20.41
N ASN A 465 4.82 34.97 -19.16
CA ASN A 465 3.56 35.23 -18.45
C ASN A 465 3.73 35.86 -17.06
N ASN A 466 4.95 36.20 -16.65
CA ASN A 466 5.29 36.77 -15.33
C ASN A 466 5.03 35.83 -14.13
N GLU A 467 4.84 34.52 -14.35
CA GLU A 467 4.81 33.54 -13.27
C GLU A 467 6.21 33.30 -12.69
N PHE A 468 6.26 32.73 -11.49
CA PHE A 468 7.51 32.37 -10.82
C PHE A 468 7.35 31.14 -9.94
N SER A 469 8.47 30.49 -9.64
CA SER A 469 8.57 29.45 -8.64
C SER A 469 9.73 29.72 -7.69
N ILE A 470 9.51 29.57 -6.39
CA ILE A 470 10.55 29.64 -5.35
C ILE A 470 10.57 28.30 -4.63
N ILE A 471 11.68 27.59 -4.70
CA ILE A 471 11.84 26.27 -4.09
C ILE A 471 12.68 26.43 -2.83
N ALA A 472 12.13 25.99 -1.70
CA ALA A 472 12.77 26.03 -0.39
C ALA A 472 12.95 24.61 0.16
N VAL A 473 14.19 24.21 0.40
CA VAL A 473 14.57 22.90 0.94
C VAL A 473 15.07 23.09 2.37
N ASN A 474 14.35 22.57 3.36
CA ASN A 474 14.80 22.51 4.75
C ASN A 474 15.24 21.07 5.08
N SER A 475 16.54 20.82 5.11
CA SER A 475 17.11 19.55 5.56
C SER A 475 17.48 19.54 7.05
N GLY A 476 17.13 20.60 7.79
CA GLY A 476 17.33 20.69 9.22
C GLY A 476 16.29 19.88 10.00
N ALA A 477 16.66 19.50 11.22
CA ALA A 477 15.77 18.81 12.16
C ALA A 477 14.75 19.74 12.86
N ALA A 478 14.77 21.05 12.55
CA ALA A 478 13.91 22.04 13.15
C ALA A 478 13.15 22.84 12.08
N ASN A 479 11.92 23.23 12.42
CA ASN A 479 11.12 24.17 11.65
C ASN A 479 11.83 25.52 11.55
N GLN A 480 11.77 26.17 10.40
CA GLN A 480 12.45 27.45 10.14
C GLN A 480 11.47 28.49 9.62
N VAL A 481 11.45 29.67 10.24
CA VAL A 481 10.67 30.81 9.75
C VAL A 481 11.54 31.63 8.81
N VAL A 482 11.12 31.74 7.54
CA VAL A 482 11.83 32.49 6.51
C VAL A 482 10.91 33.56 5.93
N ASN A 483 11.43 34.78 5.82
CA ASN A 483 10.79 35.89 5.11
C ASN A 483 11.41 36.03 3.72
N PHE A 484 10.59 35.85 2.69
CA PHE A 484 10.95 36.05 1.29
C PHE A 484 10.65 37.48 0.87
N LYS A 485 11.68 38.23 0.49
CA LYS A 485 11.55 39.58 -0.08
C LYS A 485 11.64 39.49 -1.59
N LEU A 486 10.56 39.87 -2.26
CA LEU A 486 10.40 39.83 -3.72
C LEU A 486 10.86 41.17 -4.31
N ASN A 487 12.12 41.23 -4.74
CA ASN A 487 12.72 42.44 -5.30
C ASN A 487 12.48 42.52 -6.81
N HIS A 488 11.97 43.67 -7.26
CA HIS A 488 11.69 43.95 -8.68
C HIS A 488 10.69 43.01 -9.36
N PHE A 489 9.88 42.27 -8.59
CA PHE A 489 8.84 41.42 -9.16
C PHE A 489 7.75 42.27 -9.84
N PRO A 490 7.18 41.79 -10.96
CA PRO A 490 6.07 42.47 -11.62
C PRO A 490 4.88 42.61 -10.67
N THR A 491 4.17 43.73 -10.78
CA THR A 491 2.96 43.98 -9.97
C THR A 491 1.87 43.00 -10.41
N GLY A 492 1.38 42.16 -9.49
CA GLY A 492 0.30 41.23 -9.82
C GLY A 492 0.02 40.12 -8.80
N ALA A 493 1.04 39.58 -8.11
CA ALA A 493 0.82 38.53 -7.12
C ALA A 493 0.41 39.13 -5.76
N ALA A 494 -0.85 38.94 -5.35
CA ALA A 494 -1.34 39.32 -4.02
C ALA A 494 -0.97 38.29 -2.93
N SER A 495 -0.69 37.06 -3.34
CA SER A 495 -0.42 35.91 -2.48
C SER A 495 0.33 34.84 -3.28
N VAL A 496 0.97 33.93 -2.54
CA VAL A 496 1.54 32.69 -3.07
C VAL A 496 0.82 31.49 -2.48
N VAL A 497 0.79 30.38 -3.21
CA VAL A 497 0.46 29.06 -2.67
C VAL A 497 1.71 28.19 -2.64
N GLY A 498 1.75 27.18 -1.78
CA GLY A 498 2.89 26.27 -1.65
C GLY A 498 2.54 24.81 -1.94
N TYR A 499 3.49 24.05 -2.48
CA TYR A 499 3.39 22.60 -2.62
C TYR A 499 4.43 21.93 -1.72
N ARG A 500 3.97 21.37 -0.60
CA ARG A 500 4.85 20.86 0.45
C ARG A 500 4.99 19.34 0.39
N THR A 501 6.24 18.88 0.37
CA THR A 501 6.60 17.48 0.55
C THR A 501 7.35 17.34 1.87
N SER A 502 6.88 16.46 2.74
CA SER A 502 7.43 16.19 4.07
C SER A 502 7.38 14.68 4.35
N ALA A 503 7.61 14.25 5.60
CA ALA A 503 7.43 12.85 5.99
C ALA A 503 6.00 12.36 5.73
N SER A 504 5.01 13.19 6.03
CA SER A 504 3.58 12.87 5.91
C SER A 504 2.92 13.40 4.65
N GLU A 505 3.54 14.36 3.96
CA GLU A 505 2.91 15.04 2.82
C GLU A 505 3.63 14.75 1.49
N ASN A 506 2.85 14.62 0.42
CA ASN A 506 3.30 14.45 -0.96
C ASN A 506 2.79 15.63 -1.79
N GLN A 507 3.62 16.64 -2.04
CA GLN A 507 3.23 17.90 -2.69
C GLN A 507 1.84 18.42 -2.27
N LYS A 508 1.55 18.43 -0.97
CA LYS A 508 0.29 18.94 -0.43
C LYS A 508 0.20 20.42 -0.78
N LEU A 509 -0.89 20.83 -1.43
CA LEU A 509 -1.19 22.24 -1.67
C LEU A 509 -1.55 22.87 -0.32
N ILE A 510 -0.77 23.84 0.12
CA ILE A 510 -1.00 24.55 1.39
C ILE A 510 -1.74 25.87 1.16
N GLU A 511 -2.37 26.36 2.22
CA GLU A 511 -3.14 27.60 2.22
C GLU A 511 -2.35 28.80 1.67
N PRO A 512 -3.01 29.73 0.95
CA PRO A 512 -2.35 30.91 0.41
C PRO A 512 -1.70 31.78 1.49
N VAL A 513 -0.48 32.23 1.22
CA VAL A 513 0.26 33.19 2.05
C VAL A 513 0.21 34.55 1.37
N VAL A 514 -0.33 35.56 2.07
CA VAL A 514 -0.48 36.92 1.56
C VAL A 514 0.88 37.60 1.42
N ILE A 515 1.09 38.27 0.28
CA ILE A 515 2.25 39.15 0.06
C ILE A 515 1.92 40.53 0.62
N THR A 516 2.69 40.99 1.59
CA THR A 516 2.58 42.33 2.19
C THR A 516 3.90 43.09 1.98
N ASP A 517 3.80 44.30 1.43
CA ASP A 517 4.96 45.16 1.14
C ASP A 517 6.08 44.45 0.33
N GLY A 518 5.68 43.63 -0.65
CA GLY A 518 6.61 42.87 -1.49
C GLY A 518 7.30 41.71 -0.76
N SER A 519 6.74 41.23 0.34
CA SER A 519 7.31 40.12 1.11
C SER A 519 6.25 39.17 1.65
N PHE A 520 6.64 37.93 1.92
CA PHE A 520 5.82 36.97 2.66
C PHE A 520 6.67 36.16 3.62
N GLU A 521 6.10 35.79 4.77
CA GLU A 521 6.77 34.98 5.80
C GLU A 521 6.09 33.62 5.88
N VAL A 522 6.89 32.55 5.99
CA VAL A 522 6.38 31.20 6.06
C VAL A 522 7.23 30.35 7.00
N ASN A 523 6.56 29.42 7.70
CA ASN A 523 7.20 28.37 8.47
C ASN A 523 7.49 27.17 7.54
N ILE A 524 8.76 26.85 7.34
CA ILE A 524 9.23 25.71 6.56
C ILE A 524 9.50 24.55 7.52
N PRO A 525 8.70 23.47 7.52
CA PRO A 525 8.89 22.36 8.44
C PRO A 525 10.25 21.70 8.33
N ALA A 526 10.71 21.07 9.41
CA ALA A 526 11.89 20.21 9.41
C ALA A 526 11.78 19.13 8.33
N ASN A 527 12.92 18.76 7.71
CA ASN A 527 12.99 17.74 6.64
C ASN A 527 11.85 17.87 5.61
N SER A 528 11.75 19.03 4.96
CA SER A 528 10.71 19.28 3.97
C SER A 528 11.20 20.08 2.77
N VAL A 529 10.43 20.01 1.68
CA VAL A 529 10.59 20.83 0.48
C VAL A 529 9.27 21.53 0.21
N ILE A 530 9.32 22.84 -0.05
CA ILE A 530 8.14 23.62 -0.45
C ILE A 530 8.46 24.38 -1.75
N THR A 531 7.58 24.27 -2.73
CA THR A 531 7.62 25.12 -3.93
C THR A 531 6.50 26.15 -3.86
N PHE A 532 6.85 27.43 -3.82
CA PHE A 532 5.91 28.54 -3.83
C PHE A 532 5.70 29.06 -5.25
N VAL A 533 4.46 29.31 -5.62
CA VAL A 533 4.06 29.93 -6.89
C VAL A 533 2.98 30.99 -6.64
N PRO A 534 2.76 31.97 -7.54
CA PRO A 534 1.64 32.88 -7.45
C PRO A 534 0.30 32.16 -7.27
N GLN A 535 -0.57 32.69 -6.40
CA GLN A 535 -1.95 32.21 -6.35
C GLN A 535 -2.69 32.62 -7.63
N THR A 536 -3.31 31.65 -8.30
CA THR A 536 -4.12 31.83 -9.51
C THR A 536 -5.35 30.93 -9.46
N ASP A 537 -6.36 31.22 -10.29
CA ASP A 537 -7.57 30.38 -10.41
C ASP A 537 -7.27 28.97 -10.99
N HIS A 538 -6.04 28.75 -11.48
CA HIS A 538 -5.61 27.53 -12.17
C HIS A 538 -4.35 26.92 -11.51
N ASN A 539 -4.12 27.16 -10.22
CA ASN A 539 -3.06 26.45 -9.50
C ASN A 539 -3.30 24.94 -9.58
N LEU A 540 -2.21 24.20 -9.74
CA LEU A 540 -2.23 22.75 -9.83
C LEU A 540 -2.75 22.10 -8.53
N PRO A 541 -3.37 20.91 -8.60
CA PRO A 541 -3.80 20.20 -7.40
C PRO A 541 -2.61 19.59 -6.64
N GLY A 542 -2.78 19.34 -5.34
CA GLY A 542 -1.80 18.57 -4.56
C GLY A 542 -1.79 17.08 -4.92
N LEU A 543 -0.68 16.38 -4.67
CA LEU A 543 -0.53 14.94 -4.96
C LEU A 543 -0.82 14.07 -3.72
N THR A 544 -1.98 14.28 -3.09
CA THR A 544 -2.31 13.72 -1.77
C THR A 544 -3.09 12.40 -1.82
N THR A 545 -3.46 11.91 -3.00
CA THR A 545 -4.37 10.77 -3.18
C THR A 545 -3.73 9.40 -2.94
N LYS A 546 -2.40 9.33 -2.82
CA LYS A 546 -1.64 8.09 -2.60
C LYS A 546 -0.56 8.31 -1.54
N ARG A 547 -0.49 7.38 -0.60
CA ARG A 547 0.56 7.31 0.42
C ARG A 547 1.22 5.94 0.38
N ASP A 548 2.51 5.89 0.13
CA ASP A 548 3.30 4.66 0.27
C ASP A 548 3.71 4.46 1.74
N ILE A 549 4.16 3.25 2.09
CA ILE A 549 4.67 2.94 3.43
C ILE A 549 5.88 3.80 3.85
N PHE A 550 6.47 4.57 2.95
CA PHE A 550 7.52 5.54 3.26
C PHE A 550 6.99 6.89 3.78
N SER A 551 5.67 7.00 3.92
CA SER A 551 4.98 8.17 4.47
C SER A 551 4.64 7.94 5.93
N THR A 552 4.83 8.98 6.74
CA THR A 552 4.25 9.05 8.08
C THR A 552 2.75 9.29 7.97
N LEU A 553 1.95 8.61 8.79
CA LEU A 553 0.50 8.77 8.85
C LEU A 553 0.16 9.57 10.11
N GLU A 554 0.02 10.89 9.98
CA GLU A 554 -0.40 11.75 11.11
C GLU A 554 -1.85 11.44 11.47
N ALA A 555 -2.16 11.28 12.76
CA ALA A 555 -3.49 10.85 13.18
C ALA A 555 -4.56 11.91 12.85
N GLU A 556 -4.22 13.18 12.97
CA GLU A 556 -5.08 14.32 12.67
C GLU A 556 -5.21 14.65 11.17
N ASP A 557 -4.37 14.09 10.30
CA ASP A 557 -4.45 14.23 8.84
C ASP A 557 -5.00 12.93 8.19
N ASN A 558 -6.05 12.39 8.81
CA ASN A 558 -6.76 11.19 8.38
C ASN A 558 -7.83 11.52 7.30
N ASP A 559 -8.23 10.51 6.53
CA ASP A 559 -9.20 10.63 5.43
C ASP A 559 -10.65 10.30 5.85
N GLY A 560 -10.88 10.02 7.14
CA GLY A 560 -12.21 9.69 7.65
C GLY A 560 -12.18 9.15 9.08
N GLU A 561 -13.18 9.51 9.86
CA GLU A 561 -13.23 9.21 11.29
C GLU A 561 -14.66 8.95 11.78
N SER A 562 -14.84 8.15 12.83
CA SER A 562 -16.17 7.72 13.30
C SER A 562 -16.71 8.42 14.55
N GLY A 563 -15.88 9.19 15.24
CA GLY A 563 -16.26 9.93 16.44
C GLY A 563 -15.71 11.36 16.41
N PRO A 564 -16.24 12.27 17.24
CA PRO A 564 -15.68 13.62 17.33
C PRO A 564 -14.33 13.55 18.05
N PHE A 565 -13.24 13.58 17.30
CA PHE A 565 -11.89 13.71 17.85
C PHE A 565 -11.56 15.19 18.11
N ASN A 566 -10.67 15.45 19.08
CA ASN A 566 -10.13 16.79 19.30
C ASN A 566 -8.63 16.81 19.01
N ILE A 567 -8.17 17.86 18.34
CA ILE A 567 -6.74 18.10 18.13
C ILE A 567 -6.19 18.86 19.33
N ILE A 568 -5.21 18.26 20.01
CA ILE A 568 -4.47 18.85 21.12
C ILE A 568 -3.00 19.07 20.72
N PRO A 569 -2.22 19.86 21.48
CA PRO A 569 -0.78 19.92 21.28
C PRO A 569 -0.14 18.53 21.37
N GLY A 570 0.58 18.16 20.32
CA GLY A 570 1.30 16.90 20.13
C GLY A 570 2.09 17.00 18.81
N GLY A 571 3.17 16.24 18.67
CA GLY A 571 3.94 16.17 17.42
C GLY A 571 4.26 17.53 16.75
N ALA A 572 4.37 17.49 15.42
CA ALA A 572 4.54 18.69 14.58
C ALA A 572 3.20 19.33 14.17
N ASN A 573 2.13 18.54 14.11
CA ASN A 573 0.83 18.92 13.54
C ASN A 573 -0.34 18.75 14.53
N GLY A 574 -0.08 18.23 15.73
CA GLY A 574 -1.09 17.96 16.75
C GLY A 574 -1.06 16.51 17.20
N ALA A 575 -2.03 16.15 18.02
CA ALA A 575 -2.38 14.77 18.29
C ALA A 575 -3.89 14.66 18.48
N LEU A 576 -4.47 13.53 18.08
CA LEU A 576 -5.85 13.21 18.34
C LEU A 576 -6.06 12.80 19.80
N SER A 577 -7.08 13.40 20.40
CA SER A 577 -7.60 13.08 21.73
C SER A 577 -9.09 12.77 21.66
N ASN A 578 -9.70 12.47 22.81
CA ASN A 578 -11.08 11.96 22.89
C ASN A 578 -11.25 10.60 22.18
N VAL A 579 -10.17 9.82 22.13
CA VAL A 579 -10.19 8.46 21.59
C VAL A 579 -11.00 7.56 22.52
N SER A 580 -12.11 7.03 22.00
CA SER A 580 -13.05 6.19 22.74
C SER A 580 -13.13 4.78 22.17
N ASN A 581 -13.63 3.83 22.97
CA ASN A 581 -13.88 2.48 22.49
C ASN A 581 -14.82 2.44 21.27
N GLY A 582 -14.44 1.67 20.24
CA GLY A 582 -15.17 1.51 18.98
C GLY A 582 -14.99 2.66 17.98
N SER A 583 -14.34 3.77 18.37
CA SER A 583 -14.00 4.84 17.43
C SER A 583 -12.84 4.41 16.52
N TYR A 584 -12.72 5.02 15.35
CA TYR A 584 -11.66 4.73 14.39
C TYR A 584 -11.29 5.97 13.58
N ILE A 585 -10.08 5.93 13.01
CA ILE A 585 -9.65 6.80 11.90
C ILE A 585 -9.25 5.95 10.68
N LYS A 586 -9.30 6.55 9.50
CA LYS A 586 -9.06 5.95 8.20
C LYS A 586 -7.92 6.66 7.48
N PHE A 587 -7.03 5.89 6.86
CA PHE A 587 -6.12 6.36 5.84
C PHE A 587 -6.44 5.63 4.54
N ALA A 588 -6.91 6.36 3.54
CA ALA A 588 -7.30 5.81 2.26
C ALA A 588 -6.07 5.50 1.39
N ASN A 589 -6.21 4.45 0.57
CA ASN A 589 -5.30 4.15 -0.54
C ASN A 589 -3.80 4.07 -0.15
N ILE A 590 -3.51 3.40 0.98
CA ILE A 590 -2.15 3.11 1.42
C ILE A 590 -1.56 2.03 0.52
N ASN A 591 -0.40 2.33 -0.06
CA ASN A 591 0.33 1.43 -0.93
C ASN A 591 1.35 0.60 -0.15
N PHE A 592 1.00 -0.65 0.13
CA PHE A 592 1.91 -1.68 0.63
C PHE A 592 2.61 -2.43 -0.50
N GLY A 593 2.36 -2.10 -1.77
CA GLY A 593 2.98 -2.67 -2.97
C GLY A 593 3.16 -4.18 -2.91
N ASP A 594 4.40 -4.64 -2.95
CA ASP A 594 4.79 -6.06 -2.90
C ASP A 594 4.81 -6.70 -1.49
N GLY A 595 4.38 -5.96 -0.46
CA GLY A 595 4.36 -6.42 0.93
C GLY A 595 5.74 -6.41 1.62
N SER A 596 6.76 -5.81 1.00
CA SER A 596 8.09 -5.62 1.61
C SER A 596 8.25 -4.24 2.25
N ALA A 597 9.11 -4.08 3.27
CA ALA A 597 9.38 -2.74 3.80
C ALA A 597 10.22 -1.88 2.85
N ASN A 598 11.23 -2.43 2.18
CA ASN A 598 12.15 -1.65 1.35
C ASN A 598 11.80 -1.66 -0.16
N GLY A 599 10.61 -2.16 -0.52
CA GLY A 599 10.21 -2.33 -1.92
C GLY A 599 11.07 -3.36 -2.66
N GLY A 600 11.58 -4.36 -1.96
CA GLY A 600 12.44 -5.41 -2.48
C GLY A 600 12.09 -6.79 -1.98
N ILE A 601 12.33 -7.79 -2.84
CA ILE A 601 11.94 -9.18 -2.56
C ILE A 601 12.71 -9.78 -1.37
N VAL A 602 13.87 -9.18 -1.02
CA VAL A 602 14.75 -9.69 0.04
C VAL A 602 14.05 -9.62 1.41
N ARG A 603 13.07 -8.72 1.61
CA ARG A 603 12.34 -8.51 2.88
C ARG A 603 10.83 -8.58 2.77
N ARG A 604 10.31 -9.47 1.93
CA ARG A 604 8.87 -9.71 1.87
C ARG A 604 8.39 -10.15 3.26
N HIS A 605 7.27 -9.62 3.74
CA HIS A 605 6.70 -9.94 5.06
C HIS A 605 7.38 -9.34 6.29
N VAL A 606 8.47 -8.59 6.10
CA VAL A 606 9.06 -7.76 7.15
C VAL A 606 8.57 -6.33 6.95
N LEU A 607 7.56 -5.93 7.71
CA LEU A 607 7.10 -4.55 7.78
C LEU A 607 6.60 -4.30 9.21
N SER A 608 7.35 -3.49 9.95
CA SER A 608 6.87 -3.00 11.23
C SER A 608 6.11 -1.70 11.06
N MET A 609 5.26 -1.43 12.05
CA MET A 609 4.57 -0.17 12.19
C MET A 609 4.67 0.24 13.65
N ASN A 610 4.84 1.54 13.90
CA ASN A 610 4.91 2.15 15.21
C ASN A 610 3.69 3.05 15.37
N ALA A 611 2.99 2.94 16.50
CA ALA A 611 2.06 3.97 16.95
C ALA A 611 2.79 4.87 17.94
N ILE A 612 2.80 6.18 17.69
CA ILE A 612 3.30 7.18 18.63
C ILE A 612 2.09 7.71 19.42
N ALA A 613 1.99 7.30 20.68
CA ALA A 613 0.80 7.59 21.49
C ALA A 613 1.17 7.93 22.94
N ALA A 614 0.35 8.77 23.57
CA ALA A 614 0.42 9.05 25.00
C ALA A 614 -0.71 8.31 25.72
N ALA A 615 -0.34 7.34 26.56
CA ALA A 615 -1.28 6.51 27.30
C ALA A 615 -2.10 7.33 28.31
N ILE A 616 -3.37 6.96 28.51
CA ILE A 616 -4.22 7.43 29.61
C ILE A 616 -4.82 6.22 30.34
N GLN A 617 -6.01 5.78 29.93
CA GLN A 617 -6.66 4.55 30.40
C GLN A 617 -6.04 3.31 29.74
N GLY A 618 -5.36 3.49 28.60
CA GLY A 618 -4.80 2.41 27.80
C GLY A 618 -5.87 1.70 26.98
N GLY A 619 -5.45 0.71 26.20
CA GLY A 619 -6.30 -0.01 25.27
C GLY A 619 -5.47 -0.61 24.14
N PHE A 620 -6.12 -0.94 23.03
CA PHE A 620 -5.42 -1.41 21.84
C PHE A 620 -5.96 -0.74 20.58
N ILE A 621 -5.12 -0.74 19.55
CA ILE A 621 -5.43 -0.23 18.22
C ILE A 621 -5.31 -1.41 17.25
N GLU A 622 -6.42 -1.82 16.64
CA GLU A 622 -6.39 -2.77 15.54
C GLU A 622 -6.08 -2.04 14.23
N VAL A 623 -5.15 -2.57 13.45
CA VAL A 623 -4.91 -2.15 12.07
C VAL A 623 -5.75 -3.06 11.18
N ARG A 624 -6.80 -2.51 10.57
CA ARG A 624 -7.71 -3.23 9.68
C ARG A 624 -7.60 -2.73 8.26
N ILE A 625 -7.73 -3.64 7.30
CA ILE A 625 -7.77 -3.31 5.86
C ILE A 625 -9.20 -3.32 5.33
N ASP A 626 -9.51 -2.33 4.50
CA ASP A 626 -10.70 -2.11 3.67
C ASP A 626 -12.04 -1.88 4.40
N ASP A 627 -12.22 -2.40 5.61
CA ASP A 627 -13.43 -2.18 6.42
C ASP A 627 -13.13 -2.11 7.93
N PRO A 628 -13.68 -1.15 8.69
CA PRO A 628 -13.39 -0.98 10.12
C PRO A 628 -14.07 -2.02 11.02
N ALA A 629 -15.12 -2.71 10.59
CA ALA A 629 -15.86 -3.66 11.42
C ALA A 629 -15.50 -5.11 11.10
N THR A 630 -15.40 -5.42 9.80
CA THR A 630 -15.25 -6.76 9.23
C THR A 630 -13.92 -6.96 8.52
N GLY A 631 -13.21 -5.87 8.21
CA GLY A 631 -11.93 -5.91 7.53
C GLY A 631 -10.89 -6.69 8.32
N ARG A 632 -10.00 -7.37 7.59
CA ARG A 632 -9.00 -8.25 8.18
C ARG A 632 -8.08 -7.45 9.09
N VAL A 633 -7.87 -7.93 10.31
CA VAL A 633 -6.87 -7.37 11.22
C VAL A 633 -5.50 -7.84 10.75
N VAL A 634 -4.63 -6.89 10.42
CA VAL A 634 -3.24 -7.14 9.97
C VAL A 634 -2.21 -6.76 11.03
N GLY A 635 -2.64 -6.16 12.13
CA GLY A 635 -1.78 -5.80 13.25
C GLY A 635 -2.58 -5.30 14.46
N THR A 636 -1.98 -5.34 15.65
CA THR A 636 -2.62 -4.83 16.88
C THR A 636 -1.61 -4.18 17.81
N PHE A 637 -1.71 -2.86 18.00
CA PHE A 637 -0.91 -2.11 18.97
C PHE A 637 -1.49 -2.25 20.37
N ASN A 638 -0.63 -2.45 21.37
CA ASN A 638 -1.04 -2.48 22.78
C ASN A 638 -0.53 -1.22 23.50
N ILE A 639 -1.45 -0.38 23.96
CA ILE A 639 -1.16 0.86 24.68
C ILE A 639 -1.43 0.63 26.18
N PRO A 640 -0.40 0.67 27.05
CA PRO A 640 -0.54 0.34 28.46
C PRO A 640 -1.49 1.32 29.16
N GLY A 641 -2.25 0.84 30.14
CA GLY A 641 -3.03 1.70 31.03
C GLY A 641 -2.18 2.33 32.13
N LYS A 642 -2.60 3.51 32.62
CA LYS A 642 -1.96 4.36 33.67
C LYS A 642 -0.93 5.39 33.17
N GLY A 643 -1.17 6.03 32.03
CA GLY A 643 -0.40 7.21 31.62
C GLY A 643 -1.06 8.52 32.01
N SER A 644 -0.30 9.62 32.01
CA SER A 644 -0.84 10.96 32.29
C SER A 644 -1.49 11.64 31.07
N GLY A 645 -1.36 11.05 29.89
CA GLY A 645 -1.75 11.67 28.61
C GLY A 645 -0.71 12.66 28.05
N ASP A 646 0.39 12.92 28.75
CA ASP A 646 1.39 13.93 28.34
C ASP A 646 2.67 13.34 27.73
N ALA A 647 2.97 12.06 28.03
CA ALA A 647 4.21 11.42 27.62
C ALA A 647 3.97 10.47 26.43
N TYR A 648 4.44 10.88 25.25
CA TYR A 648 4.38 10.06 24.04
C TYR A 648 5.46 8.98 24.05
N SER A 649 5.06 7.76 23.68
CA SER A 649 5.93 6.59 23.54
C SER A 649 5.64 5.90 22.22
N SER A 650 6.63 5.14 21.73
CA SER A 650 6.49 4.32 20.52
C SER A 650 6.06 2.90 20.88
N TYR A 651 5.04 2.41 20.17
CA TYR A 651 4.52 1.05 20.32
C TYR A 651 4.66 0.31 18.98
N PRO A 652 5.65 -0.58 18.83
CA PRO A 652 5.93 -1.26 17.57
C PRO A 652 5.11 -2.55 17.41
N ILE A 653 4.69 -2.87 16.19
CA ILE A 653 4.06 -4.13 15.77
C ILE A 653 4.65 -4.61 14.45
N GLN A 654 4.47 -5.90 14.11
CA GLN A 654 4.62 -6.39 12.73
C GLN A 654 3.25 -6.37 12.04
N ILE A 655 3.25 -5.99 10.77
CA ILE A 655 2.07 -6.01 9.90
C ILE A 655 2.07 -7.29 9.07
N ASP A 656 0.93 -7.99 9.03
CA ASP A 656 0.71 -9.11 8.11
C ASP A 656 0.59 -8.59 6.67
N THR A 657 1.68 -8.70 5.91
CA THR A 657 1.73 -8.37 4.48
C THR A 657 1.70 -9.62 3.59
N GLY A 658 1.12 -10.72 4.07
CA GLY A 658 0.80 -11.88 3.23
C GLY A 658 -0.03 -11.48 2.00
N ASP A 659 -0.02 -12.32 0.97
CA ASP A 659 -0.58 -11.98 -0.36
C ASP A 659 -2.10 -11.73 -0.34
N LYS A 660 -2.79 -12.13 0.74
CA LYS A 660 -4.22 -11.87 1.00
C LYS A 660 -4.47 -11.05 2.28
N ALA A 661 -3.44 -10.36 2.74
CA ALA A 661 -3.47 -9.47 3.88
C ALA A 661 -3.21 -8.05 3.38
N ALA A 662 -2.27 -7.31 3.95
CA ALA A 662 -2.01 -5.92 3.55
C ALA A 662 -1.30 -5.76 2.20
N ASN A 663 -1.01 -6.81 1.43
CA ASN A 663 -0.32 -6.70 0.14
C ASN A 663 -1.14 -5.89 -0.90
N GLY A 664 -0.54 -4.88 -1.53
CA GLY A 664 -1.21 -4.03 -2.52
C GLY A 664 -1.70 -2.69 -1.96
N TYR A 665 -2.81 -2.18 -2.52
CA TYR A 665 -3.42 -0.91 -2.14
C TYR A 665 -4.64 -1.16 -1.27
N HIS A 666 -4.70 -0.52 -0.10
CA HIS A 666 -5.81 -0.70 0.85
C HIS A 666 -6.21 0.61 1.52
N ASP A 667 -7.49 0.70 1.87
CA ASP A 667 -7.91 1.62 2.92
C ASP A 667 -7.52 1.02 4.28
N VAL A 668 -6.82 1.77 5.12
CA VAL A 668 -6.33 1.31 6.42
C VAL A 668 -7.09 2.00 7.54
N TYR A 669 -7.73 1.22 8.40
CA TYR A 669 -8.46 1.69 9.57
C TYR A 669 -7.68 1.40 10.84
N MET A 670 -7.54 2.41 11.68
CA MET A 670 -7.03 2.27 13.04
C MET A 670 -8.24 2.24 13.98
N VAL A 671 -8.62 1.06 14.45
CA VAL A 671 -9.82 0.86 15.28
C VAL A 671 -9.44 0.76 16.75
N PHE A 672 -10.04 1.61 17.56
CA PHE A 672 -9.64 1.82 18.96
C PHE A 672 -10.53 1.04 19.91
N HIS A 673 -9.92 0.30 20.83
CA HIS A 673 -10.62 -0.54 21.80
C HIS A 673 -10.08 -0.32 23.21
N GLY A 674 -10.98 -0.30 24.20
CA GLY A 674 -10.61 -0.15 25.60
C GLY A 674 -11.81 0.14 26.52
N ASN A 675 -11.51 0.43 27.79
CA ASN A 675 -12.53 0.72 28.80
C ASN A 675 -12.67 2.24 28.99
N GLY A 676 -13.66 2.87 28.36
CA GLY A 676 -14.01 4.28 28.55
C GLY A 676 -13.90 5.14 27.29
N ASN A 677 -13.96 6.46 27.50
CA ASN A 677 -14.00 7.47 26.42
C ASN A 677 -12.70 8.27 26.28
N ALA A 678 -11.67 7.95 27.06
CA ALA A 678 -10.38 8.63 27.06
C ALA A 678 -9.24 7.61 27.16
N LEU A 679 -9.05 6.83 26.09
CA LEU A 679 -8.13 5.71 26.06
C LEU A 679 -6.66 6.17 26.05
N PHE A 680 -6.30 6.99 25.07
CA PHE A 680 -4.96 7.53 24.83
C PHE A 680 -5.04 8.71 23.85
N HIS A 681 -3.96 9.48 23.73
CA HIS A 681 -3.76 10.44 22.65
C HIS A 681 -2.88 9.82 21.56
N ILE A 682 -3.17 10.09 20.29
CA ILE A 682 -2.44 9.53 19.14
C ILE A 682 -1.83 10.68 18.36
N ASP A 683 -0.51 10.67 18.22
CA ASP A 683 0.23 11.62 17.39
C ASP A 683 0.22 11.11 15.95
N ARG A 684 0.83 9.95 15.71
CA ARG A 684 1.01 9.42 14.35
C ARG A 684 1.37 7.95 14.31
N PHE A 685 1.39 7.42 13.10
CA PHE A 685 1.89 6.08 12.78
C PHE A 685 3.02 6.13 11.76
N GLU A 686 4.05 5.31 12.00
CA GLU A 686 5.27 5.27 11.18
C GLU A 686 5.58 3.83 10.83
N PHE A 687 5.81 3.54 9.55
CA PHE A 687 6.32 2.23 9.16
C PHE A 687 7.84 2.16 9.34
N ASP A 688 8.35 0.93 9.48
CA ASP A 688 9.77 0.65 9.56
C ASP A 688 10.06 -0.76 9.01
N GLN A 689 11.34 -1.02 8.72
CA GLN A 689 11.86 -2.31 8.27
C GLN A 689 12.42 -3.15 9.42
N SER A 690 12.25 -2.73 10.68
CA SER A 690 12.65 -3.56 11.81
C SER A 690 11.82 -4.83 11.79
N VAL A 691 12.48 -5.99 11.78
CA VAL A 691 11.90 -7.20 12.36
C VAL A 691 11.58 -6.85 13.83
N LEU A 692 10.69 -7.57 14.51
CA LEU A 692 10.61 -7.46 15.98
C LEU A 692 11.50 -8.53 16.65
N PRO A 693 12.85 -8.41 16.67
CA PRO A 693 13.71 -9.44 17.26
C PRO A 693 14.04 -9.19 18.73
N SER A 694 13.57 -8.11 19.39
CA SER A 694 13.90 -7.89 20.80
C SER A 694 13.16 -8.89 21.70
N GLY A 695 13.70 -10.11 21.80
CA GLY A 695 13.19 -11.19 22.65
C GLY A 695 12.87 -12.50 21.95
N SER A 696 13.07 -12.66 20.64
CA SER A 696 12.88 -13.97 20.01
C SER A 696 13.91 -14.97 20.53
N ILE A 697 13.45 -16.13 20.98
CA ILE A 697 14.33 -17.23 21.43
C ILE A 697 14.77 -18.14 20.28
N LEU A 698 14.18 -17.97 19.09
CA LEU A 698 14.69 -18.54 17.85
C LEU A 698 15.84 -17.67 17.33
N THR A 699 16.81 -18.32 16.72
CA THR A 699 17.77 -17.62 15.85
C THR A 699 16.98 -17.01 14.71
N ASN A 700 17.24 -15.73 14.39
CA ASN A 700 16.42 -14.94 13.47
C ASN A 700 16.06 -15.74 12.20
N GLY A 701 14.76 -15.83 11.92
CA GLY A 701 14.17 -16.59 10.83
C GLY A 701 14.28 -15.93 9.46
N SER A 702 14.79 -14.69 9.40
CA SER A 702 15.19 -14.09 8.14
C SER A 702 16.39 -14.86 7.57
N PHE A 703 16.15 -15.59 6.48
CA PHE A 703 17.17 -16.41 5.80
C PHE A 703 18.22 -15.58 5.05
N GLU A 704 18.16 -14.25 5.20
CA GLU A 704 19.17 -13.28 4.80
C GLU A 704 20.54 -13.64 5.41
N ASP A 705 20.66 -13.83 6.74
CA ASP A 705 21.97 -13.71 7.41
C ASP A 705 22.52 -14.93 8.21
N SER A 706 21.87 -16.11 8.22
CA SER A 706 22.32 -17.22 9.07
C SER A 706 23.10 -18.33 8.33
N PRO A 707 24.26 -18.81 8.86
CA PRO A 707 24.88 -20.04 8.38
C PRO A 707 23.96 -21.23 8.67
N ALA A 708 23.91 -22.19 7.75
CA ALA A 708 23.08 -23.41 7.77
C ALA A 708 23.18 -24.29 9.05
N ALA A 709 24.02 -23.91 10.02
CA ALA A 709 24.30 -24.66 11.24
C ALA A 709 23.24 -24.52 12.36
N ALA A 710 22.33 -23.53 12.29
CA ALA A 710 21.34 -23.31 13.35
C ALA A 710 20.03 -24.12 13.19
N TRP A 711 19.82 -24.70 12.01
CA TRP A 711 18.59 -25.37 11.62
C TRP A 711 18.86 -26.84 11.27
N GLU A 712 18.05 -27.73 11.80
CA GLU A 712 18.24 -29.18 11.64
C GLU A 712 16.94 -29.87 11.17
N ARG A 713 17.09 -31.03 10.54
CA ARG A 713 15.99 -32.00 10.40
C ARG A 713 15.77 -32.72 11.73
N ALA A 714 14.52 -33.06 12.06
CA ALA A 714 14.23 -33.74 13.32
C ALA A 714 14.47 -35.27 13.32
N TYR A 715 14.76 -35.95 12.18
CA TYR A 715 15.40 -37.29 12.14
C TYR A 715 15.79 -37.77 10.70
N GLY A 716 16.76 -38.71 10.57
CA GLY A 716 16.88 -39.67 9.44
C GLY A 716 17.63 -39.25 8.15
N ALA A 717 18.70 -39.97 7.80
CA ALA A 717 19.68 -39.65 6.75
C ALA A 717 19.36 -40.12 5.30
N THR A 718 18.10 -40.17 4.85
CA THR A 718 17.79 -40.66 3.47
C THR A 718 16.90 -39.76 2.61
N GLY A 719 16.43 -38.61 3.12
CA GLY A 719 15.75 -37.59 2.31
C GLY A 719 16.74 -36.56 1.76
N THR A 720 16.56 -36.14 0.51
CA THR A 720 17.36 -35.13 -0.23
C THR A 720 17.80 -33.97 0.65
N ALA A 721 19.05 -33.50 0.51
CA ALA A 721 19.66 -32.42 1.30
C ALA A 721 18.72 -31.22 1.52
N PHE A 722 18.89 -30.49 2.63
CA PHE A 722 18.41 -29.10 2.73
C PHE A 722 19.04 -28.36 1.56
N ASP A 723 18.30 -28.22 0.47
CA ASP A 723 18.82 -27.68 -0.76
C ASP A 723 18.43 -26.21 -0.84
N ARG A 724 19.39 -25.34 -0.51
CA ARG A 724 19.27 -23.90 -0.71
C ARG A 724 19.07 -23.56 -2.20
N THR A 725 19.32 -24.49 -3.14
CA THR A 725 19.54 -24.19 -4.56
C THR A 725 18.36 -24.46 -5.50
N THR A 726 17.30 -25.13 -5.06
CA THR A 726 16.05 -25.27 -5.85
C THR A 726 14.94 -24.32 -5.40
N GLY A 727 15.31 -23.29 -4.61
CA GLY A 727 14.44 -22.18 -4.27
C GLY A 727 13.96 -21.41 -5.50
N GLN A 728 12.79 -20.78 -5.39
CA GLN A 728 12.50 -19.59 -6.17
C GLN A 728 13.68 -18.62 -5.99
N ASN A 729 14.56 -18.55 -6.99
CA ASN A 729 15.73 -17.68 -6.96
C ASN A 729 15.26 -16.24 -7.15
N TYR A 730 15.22 -15.47 -6.07
CA TYR A 730 15.22 -14.01 -6.15
C TYR A 730 16.68 -13.52 -6.19
N SER A 731 17.42 -13.90 -7.23
CA SER A 731 18.84 -13.56 -7.36
C SER A 731 19.03 -12.12 -7.84
N ALA A 732 19.58 -11.23 -7.00
CA ALA A 732 20.25 -10.00 -7.45
C ALA A 732 21.75 -10.26 -7.68
N PRO A 733 22.44 -9.55 -8.60
CA PRO A 733 23.86 -9.79 -8.89
C PRO A 733 24.79 -9.39 -7.72
N PRO A 734 25.96 -10.03 -7.56
CA PRO A 734 26.74 -9.99 -6.33
C PRO A 734 27.77 -8.84 -6.29
N THR A 735 27.88 -8.13 -5.17
CA THR A 735 29.17 -7.66 -4.62
C THR A 735 29.05 -7.28 -3.13
N ALA A 736 29.52 -8.19 -2.27
CA ALA A 736 29.94 -8.05 -0.87
C ALA A 736 29.11 -7.25 0.18
N ALA A 737 28.66 -8.04 1.18
CA ALA A 737 28.62 -7.77 2.64
C ALA A 737 27.34 -7.20 3.32
N SER A 738 26.17 -7.83 3.07
CA SER A 738 25.17 -8.27 4.08
C SER A 738 23.91 -8.78 3.33
N SER A 739 24.04 -10.01 2.81
CA SER A 739 23.06 -10.84 2.09
C SER A 739 22.10 -10.15 1.09
N THR A 740 22.48 -10.16 -0.19
CA THR A 740 21.67 -9.66 -1.33
C THR A 740 20.71 -10.70 -1.91
N THR A 741 20.45 -11.79 -1.19
CA THR A 741 19.60 -12.90 -1.65
C THR A 741 18.77 -13.40 -0.49
N ALA A 742 17.44 -13.20 -0.56
CA ALA A 742 16.52 -13.88 0.32
C ALA A 742 16.31 -15.33 -0.14
N TYR A 743 16.21 -16.22 0.83
CA TYR A 743 15.97 -17.63 0.59
C TYR A 743 14.87 -18.11 1.51
N SER A 744 13.64 -18.29 1.07
CA SER A 744 12.70 -19.00 1.92
C SER A 744 13.17 -20.46 2.10
N ALA A 745 13.10 -21.00 3.32
CA ALA A 745 13.49 -22.39 3.53
C ALA A 745 12.44 -23.32 2.91
N MET A 746 12.86 -24.12 1.94
CA MET A 746 12.04 -25.13 1.32
C MET A 746 12.31 -26.49 1.96
N ILE A 747 11.24 -27.22 2.26
CA ILE A 747 11.30 -28.64 2.59
C ILE A 747 10.27 -29.38 1.75
N SER A 748 10.49 -30.66 1.46
CA SER A 748 9.59 -31.56 0.74
C SER A 748 9.46 -32.90 1.49
N ASN A 749 8.39 -33.66 1.24
CA ASN A 749 8.12 -35.01 1.75
C ASN A 749 7.98 -35.13 3.29
N ARG A 750 7.16 -34.28 3.93
CA ARG A 750 7.00 -34.24 5.41
C ARG A 750 5.55 -34.54 5.85
N GLU A 751 5.22 -35.80 6.05
CA GLU A 751 3.91 -36.16 6.62
C GLU A 751 3.92 -36.21 8.16
N GLU A 752 5.07 -36.50 8.78
CA GLU A 752 5.20 -36.60 10.23
C GLU A 752 5.63 -35.27 10.86
N ALA A 753 5.11 -34.95 12.04
CA ALA A 753 5.43 -33.73 12.79
C ALA A 753 6.94 -33.56 13.08
N ALA A 754 7.71 -34.65 13.05
CA ALA A 754 9.15 -34.65 13.25
C ALA A 754 9.97 -34.51 11.95
N ASN A 755 9.35 -34.57 10.77
CA ASN A 755 10.07 -34.52 9.49
C ASN A 755 10.13 -33.08 8.91
N GLY A 756 10.02 -32.08 9.78
CA GLY A 756 10.05 -30.66 9.43
C GLY A 756 11.42 -29.97 9.59
N ILE A 757 11.45 -28.69 9.23
CA ILE A 757 12.56 -27.78 9.55
C ILE A 757 12.45 -27.43 11.03
N ALA A 758 13.55 -27.42 11.79
CA ALA A 758 13.49 -27.26 13.23
C ALA A 758 14.62 -26.41 13.83
N GLN A 759 14.34 -25.73 14.95
CA GLN A 759 15.35 -25.14 15.83
C GLN A 759 15.29 -25.74 17.24
N VAL A 760 16.47 -25.93 17.83
CA VAL A 760 16.61 -26.38 19.23
C VAL A 760 16.28 -25.23 20.18
N ILE A 761 15.35 -25.51 21.09
CA ILE A 761 14.87 -24.58 22.13
C ILE A 761 14.99 -25.16 23.54
N THR A 762 15.73 -26.27 23.71
CA THR A 762 16.10 -26.81 25.04
C THR A 762 16.63 -25.69 25.93
N ASP A 763 16.12 -25.61 27.17
CA ASP A 763 16.46 -24.60 28.18
C ASP A 763 16.15 -23.13 27.83
N LYS A 764 15.55 -22.85 26.65
CA LYS A 764 15.16 -21.48 26.24
C LYS A 764 13.72 -21.12 26.60
N VAL A 765 12.91 -22.11 26.95
CA VAL A 765 11.51 -21.95 27.38
C VAL A 765 11.35 -22.28 28.86
N THR A 766 10.44 -21.60 29.54
CA THR A 766 10.14 -21.82 30.96
C THR A 766 8.72 -22.36 31.11
N THR A 767 8.56 -23.44 31.86
CA THR A 767 7.25 -24.07 32.12
C THR A 767 6.26 -23.06 32.71
N ASN A 768 5.00 -23.14 32.25
CA ASN A 768 3.89 -22.26 32.61
C ASN A 768 4.07 -20.78 32.20
N LYS A 769 5.02 -20.47 31.30
CA LYS A 769 5.10 -19.16 30.63
C LYS A 769 4.45 -19.21 29.26
N LYS A 770 3.86 -18.09 28.84
CA LYS A 770 3.25 -17.94 27.52
C LYS A 770 4.28 -17.46 26.50
N TYR A 771 4.11 -17.88 25.26
CA TYR A 771 4.92 -17.50 24.12
C TYR A 771 4.02 -17.22 22.92
N LYS A 772 4.39 -16.23 22.10
CA LYS A 772 3.79 -15.99 20.78
C LYS A 772 4.71 -16.54 19.73
N VAL A 773 4.18 -17.38 18.84
CA VAL A 773 4.86 -17.88 17.65
C VAL A 773 4.26 -17.23 16.42
N ASN A 774 5.09 -16.90 15.44
CA ASN A 774 4.69 -16.34 14.15
C ASN A 774 5.59 -16.90 13.04
N GLY A 775 5.07 -17.00 11.82
CA GLY A 775 5.84 -17.34 10.62
C GLY A 775 5.01 -17.27 9.35
N PHE A 776 5.66 -17.11 8.20
CA PHE A 776 5.01 -17.10 6.90
C PHE A 776 5.22 -18.42 6.17
N PHE A 777 4.14 -18.97 5.63
CA PHE A 777 4.11 -20.28 4.99
C PHE A 777 3.56 -20.12 3.58
N MET A 778 4.19 -20.78 2.61
CA MET A 778 3.70 -20.90 1.25
C MET A 778 3.81 -22.37 0.82
N PRO A 779 2.69 -23.10 0.75
CA PRO A 779 2.69 -24.47 0.26
C PRO A 779 2.70 -24.51 -1.27
N SER A 780 3.20 -25.59 -1.87
CA SER A 780 3.08 -25.78 -3.32
C SER A 780 1.71 -26.32 -3.77
N GLU A 781 0.83 -26.66 -2.84
CA GLU A 781 -0.50 -27.21 -3.11
C GLU A 781 -1.60 -26.51 -2.32
N GLU A 782 -2.77 -26.41 -2.94
CA GLU A 782 -3.97 -25.82 -2.38
C GLU A 782 -4.60 -26.74 -1.32
N GLY A 783 -5.26 -26.16 -0.32
CA GLY A 783 -5.88 -26.91 0.77
C GLY A 783 -4.89 -27.41 1.81
N THR A 784 -3.59 -27.09 1.67
CA THR A 784 -2.54 -27.53 2.60
C THR A 784 -2.78 -26.95 3.99
N THR A 785 -2.55 -27.74 5.03
CA THR A 785 -2.51 -27.23 6.42
C THR A 785 -1.07 -27.06 6.85
N GLY A 786 -0.64 -25.83 7.13
CA GLY A 786 0.65 -25.53 7.73
C GLY A 786 0.60 -25.68 9.25
N LYS A 787 1.66 -26.22 9.86
CA LYS A 787 1.75 -26.50 11.30
C LYS A 787 3.08 -26.08 11.89
N ILE A 788 3.03 -25.59 13.13
CA ILE A 788 4.17 -25.37 13.99
C ILE A 788 4.02 -26.26 15.21
N ASN A 789 5.01 -27.11 15.47
CA ASN A 789 4.96 -28.16 16.49
C ASN A 789 6.09 -28.00 17.51
N LEU A 790 5.82 -28.33 18.77
CA LEU A 790 6.85 -28.67 19.75
C LEU A 790 7.13 -30.17 19.67
N VAL A 791 8.39 -30.55 19.51
CA VAL A 791 8.82 -31.95 19.40
C VAL A 791 9.95 -32.22 20.39
N ALA A 792 9.78 -33.19 21.27
CA ALA A 792 10.80 -33.63 22.21
C ALA A 792 11.42 -34.96 21.78
N LEU A 793 12.74 -35.06 21.89
CA LEU A 793 13.55 -36.21 21.50
C LEU A 793 14.27 -36.80 22.71
N ASP A 794 14.37 -38.12 22.78
CA ASP A 794 15.19 -38.82 23.79
C ASP A 794 16.69 -38.74 23.48
N SER A 795 17.52 -39.38 24.31
CA SER A 795 18.99 -39.35 24.19
C SER A 795 19.55 -40.07 22.95
N VAL A 796 18.74 -40.86 22.25
CA VAL A 796 19.10 -41.45 20.95
C VAL A 796 18.47 -40.68 19.77
N GLY A 797 17.76 -39.59 20.07
CA GLY A 797 17.13 -38.66 19.14
C GLY A 797 15.72 -39.06 18.69
N LYS A 798 15.12 -40.12 19.25
CA LYS A 798 13.78 -40.57 18.86
C LYS A 798 12.71 -39.63 19.42
N VAL A 799 11.67 -39.35 18.62
CA VAL A 799 10.50 -38.57 19.05
C VAL A 799 9.76 -39.28 20.17
N VAL A 800 9.65 -38.60 21.31
CA VAL A 800 8.92 -39.08 22.50
C VAL A 800 7.71 -38.20 22.85
N TYR A 801 7.63 -37.00 22.28
CA TYR A 801 6.51 -36.07 22.49
C TYR A 801 6.34 -35.13 21.29
N THR A 802 5.08 -34.84 20.93
CA THR A 802 4.70 -33.86 19.90
C THR A 802 3.46 -33.09 20.34
N LYS A 803 3.46 -31.77 20.22
CA LYS A 803 2.28 -30.91 20.41
C LYS A 803 2.23 -29.83 19.32
N THR A 804 1.17 -29.79 18.53
CA THR A 804 0.91 -28.67 17.61
C THR A 804 0.61 -27.42 18.43
N ILE A 805 1.33 -26.33 18.18
CA ILE A 805 1.16 -25.05 18.88
C ILE A 805 0.57 -23.95 17.99
N ALA A 806 0.69 -24.08 16.68
CA ALA A 806 -0.02 -23.27 15.70
C ALA A 806 -0.37 -24.12 14.48
N GLU A 807 -1.55 -23.90 13.91
CA GLU A 807 -1.95 -24.51 12.65
C GLU A 807 -2.83 -23.58 11.84
N ARG A 808 -2.70 -23.65 10.51
CA ARG A 808 -3.57 -22.94 9.58
C ARG A 808 -3.92 -23.87 8.43
N SER A 809 -5.21 -24.19 8.33
CA SER A 809 -5.78 -25.03 7.28
C SER A 809 -6.12 -24.21 6.03
N ASN A 810 -6.36 -24.90 4.92
CA ASN A 810 -6.81 -24.31 3.66
C ASN A 810 -5.86 -23.23 3.09
N LEU A 811 -4.54 -23.43 3.24
CA LEU A 811 -3.56 -22.57 2.60
C LEU A 811 -3.62 -22.76 1.07
N GLU A 812 -3.53 -21.66 0.35
CA GLU A 812 -3.51 -21.66 -1.11
C GLU A 812 -2.12 -21.95 -1.67
N ALA A 813 -2.08 -22.63 -2.81
CA ALA A 813 -0.83 -22.94 -3.48
C ALA A 813 -0.11 -21.66 -3.92
N MET A 814 1.18 -21.55 -3.61
CA MET A 814 2.03 -20.43 -4.01
C MET A 814 1.55 -19.05 -3.52
N VAL A 815 0.82 -19.03 -2.41
CA VAL A 815 0.35 -17.81 -1.73
C VAL A 815 0.96 -17.74 -0.34
N TRP A 816 1.69 -16.65 -0.05
CA TRP A 816 2.25 -16.44 1.27
C TRP A 816 1.17 -16.11 2.30
N SER A 817 1.13 -16.89 3.37
CA SER A 817 0.15 -16.76 4.45
C SER A 817 0.84 -16.81 5.81
N GLN A 818 0.51 -15.85 6.67
CA GLN A 818 0.96 -15.86 8.05
C GLN A 818 0.32 -17.01 8.85
N ILE A 819 1.09 -17.66 9.70
CA ILE A 819 0.65 -18.60 10.73
C ILE A 819 1.18 -18.09 12.06
N ASP A 820 0.27 -17.79 12.99
CA ASP A 820 0.63 -17.33 14.31
C ASP A 820 -0.27 -17.93 15.40
N SER A 821 0.22 -17.91 16.63
CA SER A 821 -0.51 -18.42 17.80
C SER A 821 0.14 -17.94 19.09
N ILE A 822 -0.66 -17.89 20.16
CA ILE A 822 -0.18 -17.71 21.54
C ILE A 822 -0.44 -19.01 22.29
N PHE A 823 0.59 -19.56 22.93
CA PHE A 823 0.46 -20.80 23.69
C PHE A 823 1.19 -20.72 25.04
N THR A 824 0.71 -21.48 26.03
CA THR A 824 1.42 -21.72 27.30
C THR A 824 2.33 -22.93 27.14
N TYR A 825 3.62 -22.78 27.46
CA TYR A 825 4.54 -23.91 27.44
C TYR A 825 4.35 -24.80 28.67
N GLU A 826 3.93 -26.04 28.43
CA GLU A 826 3.83 -27.10 29.43
C GLU A 826 4.95 -28.10 29.16
N SER A 827 5.78 -28.38 30.17
CA SER A 827 6.84 -29.38 30.00
C SER A 827 6.23 -30.75 29.74
N PRO A 828 6.74 -31.53 28.77
CA PRO A 828 6.35 -32.92 28.58
C PRO A 828 6.47 -33.71 29.89
N SER A 829 5.49 -34.57 30.17
CA SER A 829 5.48 -35.46 31.34
C SER A 829 6.38 -36.70 31.17
N ILE A 830 7.28 -36.67 30.18
CA ILE A 830 8.22 -37.73 29.82
C ILE A 830 9.61 -37.11 29.76
N ASP A 831 10.63 -37.86 30.19
CA ASP A 831 12.02 -37.41 30.09
C ASP A 831 12.45 -37.28 28.62
N TYR A 832 13.15 -36.19 28.31
CA TYR A 832 13.68 -35.91 26.97
C TYR A 832 15.04 -35.22 27.10
N GLU A 833 15.88 -35.37 26.08
CA GLU A 833 17.21 -34.75 25.99
C GLU A 833 17.16 -33.44 25.17
N THR A 834 16.31 -33.39 24.15
CA THR A 834 16.24 -32.25 23.22
C THR A 834 14.81 -31.82 22.98
N LEU A 835 14.53 -30.52 23.06
CA LEU A 835 13.26 -29.92 22.65
C LEU A 835 13.46 -29.04 21.42
N LYS A 836 12.61 -29.24 20.41
CA LYS A 836 12.64 -28.51 19.14
C LYS A 836 11.30 -27.85 18.86
N ILE A 837 11.34 -26.70 18.17
CA ILE A 837 10.20 -26.20 17.41
C ILE A 837 10.34 -26.69 15.97
N VAL A 838 9.27 -27.22 15.37
CA VAL A 838 9.30 -27.91 14.07
C VAL A 838 8.17 -27.43 13.17
N PHE A 839 8.51 -26.99 11.96
CA PHE A 839 7.59 -26.46 10.95
C PHE A 839 7.26 -27.55 9.92
N THR A 840 5.97 -27.87 9.76
CA THR A 840 5.48 -28.95 8.87
C THR A 840 4.21 -28.57 8.14
N ASN A 841 3.73 -29.45 7.25
CA ASN A 841 2.38 -29.38 6.68
C ASN A 841 1.75 -30.78 6.61
N THR A 842 0.49 -30.87 6.15
CA THR A 842 -0.26 -32.14 6.01
C THR A 842 -0.03 -32.89 4.69
N GLY A 843 1.04 -32.60 3.92
CA GLY A 843 1.26 -33.21 2.60
C GLY A 843 2.73 -33.48 2.28
N THR A 844 2.99 -34.32 1.28
CA THR A 844 4.35 -34.67 0.82
C THR A 844 5.00 -33.58 -0.05
N ASN A 845 4.27 -32.55 -0.44
CA ASN A 845 4.74 -31.53 -1.38
C ASN A 845 5.58 -30.43 -0.72
N ALA A 846 6.03 -29.41 -1.46
CA ALA A 846 6.94 -28.40 -0.92
C ALA A 846 6.24 -27.41 0.02
N LEU A 847 6.92 -26.98 1.08
CA LEU A 847 6.53 -25.85 1.93
C LEU A 847 7.73 -24.94 2.02
N TYR A 848 7.48 -23.69 1.67
CA TYR A 848 8.38 -22.58 1.91
C TYR A 848 7.99 -21.94 3.23
N VAL A 849 8.98 -21.67 4.07
CA VAL A 849 8.84 -21.00 5.36
C VAL A 849 9.67 -19.73 5.34
N ASP A 850 9.13 -18.64 5.89
CA ASP A 850 9.82 -17.36 6.05
C ASP A 850 9.49 -16.66 7.37
N GLU A 851 10.39 -15.76 7.80
CA GLU A 851 10.19 -14.81 8.91
C GLU A 851 9.57 -15.41 10.20
N VAL A 852 10.12 -16.53 10.67
CA VAL A 852 9.61 -17.16 11.90
C VAL A 852 10.17 -16.51 13.18
N THR A 853 9.31 -16.36 14.19
CA THR A 853 9.70 -15.86 15.52
C THR A 853 9.01 -16.62 16.64
N LEU A 854 9.66 -16.71 17.80
CA LEU A 854 9.08 -17.22 19.05
C LEU A 854 9.48 -16.29 20.18
N VAL A 855 8.55 -15.50 20.70
CA VAL A 855 8.83 -14.47 21.71
C VAL A 855 8.08 -14.78 23.00
N PRO A 856 8.68 -14.55 24.19
CA PRO A 856 7.95 -14.55 25.44
C PRO A 856 6.74 -13.62 25.36
N TYR A 857 5.59 -14.10 25.85
CA TYR A 857 4.34 -13.38 25.81
C TYR A 857 3.80 -13.20 27.22
N THR A 858 3.45 -11.97 27.57
CA THR A 858 2.77 -11.67 28.84
C THR A 858 1.32 -11.38 28.54
N GLU A 859 0.43 -12.20 29.11
CA GLU A 859 -0.99 -12.01 28.94
C GLU A 859 -1.52 -11.02 29.98
N ASN A 860 -2.22 -10.00 29.52
CA ASN A 860 -2.81 -8.96 30.36
C ASN A 860 -4.32 -8.93 30.14
N VAL A 861 -5.09 -8.63 31.18
CA VAL A 861 -6.52 -8.34 31.02
C VAL A 861 -6.65 -6.95 30.41
N TRP A 862 -7.24 -6.87 29.22
CA TRP A 862 -7.36 -5.65 28.41
C TRP A 862 -8.67 -4.91 28.63
N SER A 863 -9.79 -5.61 28.75
CA SER A 863 -11.10 -4.99 29.00
C SER A 863 -11.99 -5.88 29.86
N ILE A 864 -13.05 -5.30 30.41
CA ILE A 864 -14.11 -6.02 31.11
C ILE A 864 -15.39 -5.76 30.34
N ARG A 865 -16.08 -6.81 29.89
CA ARG A 865 -17.36 -6.66 29.17
C ARG A 865 -18.35 -5.93 30.07
N PRO A 866 -19.06 -4.91 29.56
CA PRO A 866 -20.07 -4.21 30.33
C PRO A 866 -21.22 -5.16 30.68
N VAL A 867 -21.67 -5.07 31.93
CA VAL A 867 -22.78 -5.86 32.45
C VAL A 867 -24.07 -5.07 32.28
N GLN A 868 -25.14 -5.74 31.82
CA GLN A 868 -26.48 -5.16 31.76
C GLN A 868 -27.36 -5.89 32.77
N VAL A 869 -27.98 -5.16 33.69
CA VAL A 869 -28.85 -5.70 34.75
C VAL A 869 -30.15 -4.92 34.77
N SER A 870 -31.28 -5.59 35.00
CA SER A 870 -32.54 -4.92 35.29
C SER A 870 -32.99 -5.19 36.73
N THR A 871 -33.67 -4.22 37.34
CA THR A 871 -34.31 -4.34 38.65
C THR A 871 -35.66 -3.64 38.65
N ASN A 872 -36.53 -3.92 39.61
CA ASN A 872 -37.80 -3.22 39.73
C ASN A 872 -37.70 -1.94 40.58
N VAL A 873 -38.61 -0.99 40.39
CA VAL A 873 -38.74 0.20 41.23
C VAL A 873 -38.84 -0.23 42.71
N GLY A 874 -37.90 0.25 43.52
CA GLY A 874 -37.81 -0.04 44.96
C GLY A 874 -37.05 -1.33 45.32
N ALA A 875 -36.67 -2.16 44.34
CA ALA A 875 -35.86 -3.36 44.56
C ALA A 875 -34.38 -3.10 44.23
N ALA A 876 -33.49 -3.47 45.14
CA ALA A 876 -32.05 -3.38 44.91
C ALA A 876 -31.65 -4.32 43.74
N PRO A 877 -30.87 -3.85 42.75
CA PRO A 877 -30.46 -4.67 41.62
C PRO A 877 -29.50 -5.80 42.03
N HIS A 878 -29.72 -6.99 41.49
CA HIS A 878 -28.84 -8.15 41.67
C HIS A 878 -27.72 -8.14 40.63
N LEU A 879 -26.56 -7.59 41.00
CA LEU A 879 -25.37 -7.60 40.14
C LEU A 879 -24.65 -8.96 40.20
N PRO A 880 -24.07 -9.43 39.08
CA PRO A 880 -23.38 -10.72 39.03
C PRO A 880 -22.11 -10.68 39.87
N ASN A 881 -21.72 -11.82 40.45
CA ASN A 881 -20.49 -11.93 41.25
C ASN A 881 -19.23 -12.16 40.40
N VAL A 882 -19.37 -12.29 39.08
CA VAL A 882 -18.29 -12.40 38.10
C VAL A 882 -18.56 -11.52 36.88
N VAL A 883 -17.50 -11.10 36.18
CA VAL A 883 -17.53 -10.34 34.94
C VAL A 883 -16.62 -10.97 33.89
N THR A 884 -16.96 -10.82 32.61
CA THR A 884 -16.12 -11.32 31.51
C THR A 884 -14.94 -10.38 31.26
N ALA A 885 -13.74 -10.85 31.56
CA ALA A 885 -12.48 -10.23 31.19
C ALA A 885 -12.04 -10.66 29.80
N VAL A 886 -11.65 -9.70 28.96
CA VAL A 886 -11.01 -9.93 27.65
C VAL A 886 -9.51 -9.74 27.81
N TYR A 887 -8.71 -10.70 27.38
CA TYR A 887 -7.26 -10.70 27.52
C TYR A 887 -6.55 -10.19 26.27
N SER A 888 -5.25 -9.98 26.41
CA SER A 888 -4.35 -9.54 25.35
C SER A 888 -4.20 -10.48 24.17
N SER A 889 -4.63 -11.71 24.34
CA SER A 889 -4.72 -12.72 23.30
C SER A 889 -6.06 -12.69 22.53
N GLY A 890 -7.00 -11.81 22.92
CA GLY A 890 -8.40 -11.83 22.46
C GLY A 890 -9.28 -12.87 23.17
N SER A 891 -8.71 -13.71 24.03
CA SER A 891 -9.45 -14.71 24.80
C SER A 891 -10.30 -14.07 25.92
N GLU A 892 -11.34 -14.76 26.37
CA GLU A 892 -12.22 -14.29 27.44
C GLU A 892 -12.20 -15.23 28.65
N SER A 893 -12.32 -14.69 29.86
CA SER A 893 -12.53 -15.47 31.11
C SER A 893 -13.45 -14.75 32.08
N GLN A 894 -14.08 -15.49 33.00
CA GLN A 894 -14.87 -14.92 34.09
C GLN A 894 -13.97 -14.60 35.28
N LEU A 895 -13.98 -13.35 35.75
CA LEU A 895 -13.26 -12.91 36.94
C LEU A 895 -14.22 -12.44 38.03
N PRO A 896 -13.95 -12.73 39.32
CA PRO A 896 -14.76 -12.23 40.42
C PRO A 896 -14.82 -10.69 40.45
N VAL A 897 -15.99 -10.15 40.77
CA VAL A 897 -16.22 -8.71 40.88
C VAL A 897 -16.93 -8.38 42.19
N ILE A 898 -16.50 -7.28 42.82
CA ILE A 898 -17.15 -6.67 43.98
C ILE A 898 -17.69 -5.31 43.55
N TRP A 899 -19.01 -5.17 43.51
CA TRP A 899 -19.66 -3.93 43.10
C TRP A 899 -19.72 -2.90 44.22
N ASP A 900 -19.65 -1.63 43.85
CA ASP A 900 -19.86 -0.50 44.75
C ASP A 900 -21.27 -0.53 45.34
N LEU A 901 -21.43 0.05 46.53
CA LEU A 901 -22.73 0.18 47.19
C LEU A 901 -23.67 1.04 46.35
N ILE A 902 -24.88 0.53 46.13
CA ILE A 902 -25.92 1.20 45.34
C ILE A 902 -26.83 1.95 46.30
N ASP A 903 -26.94 3.27 46.13
CA ASP A 903 -27.87 4.09 46.92
C ASP A 903 -29.32 3.69 46.61
N PRO A 904 -30.17 3.42 47.63
CA PRO A 904 -31.58 3.09 47.44
C PRO A 904 -32.40 4.11 46.63
N SER A 905 -31.98 5.38 46.60
CA SER A 905 -32.61 6.42 45.78
C SER A 905 -32.40 6.21 44.26
N SER A 906 -31.31 5.54 43.86
CA SER A 906 -30.98 5.29 42.44
C SER A 906 -31.95 4.32 41.76
N TYR A 907 -32.63 3.46 42.53
CA TYR A 907 -33.66 2.55 42.03
C TYR A 907 -35.07 2.84 42.57
N ALA A 908 -35.27 4.04 43.13
CA ALA A 908 -36.58 4.46 43.65
C ALA A 908 -37.57 4.91 42.56
N LYS A 909 -37.11 5.08 41.31
CA LYS A 909 -37.89 5.48 40.14
C LYS A 909 -37.40 4.77 38.88
N GLU A 910 -38.26 4.68 37.87
CA GLU A 910 -37.89 4.16 36.55
C GLU A 910 -36.77 4.99 35.91
N GLY A 911 -35.87 4.32 35.19
CA GLY A 911 -34.70 4.95 34.57
C GLY A 911 -33.48 4.02 34.54
N SER A 912 -32.34 4.50 34.06
CA SER A 912 -31.08 3.74 34.08
C SER A 912 -29.97 4.48 34.82
N PHE A 913 -29.09 3.72 35.48
CA PHE A 913 -27.90 4.25 36.14
C PHE A 913 -26.75 3.24 36.07
N THR A 914 -25.53 3.70 36.34
CA THR A 914 -24.32 2.88 36.25
C THR A 914 -23.74 2.58 37.63
N VAL A 915 -23.28 1.35 37.83
CA VAL A 915 -22.59 0.89 39.04
C VAL A 915 -21.21 0.37 38.64
N ASN A 916 -20.18 0.82 39.35
CA ASN A 916 -18.82 0.34 39.13
C ASN A 916 -18.50 -0.83 40.07
N GLY A 917 -17.58 -1.69 39.68
CA GLY A 917 -17.11 -2.82 40.48
C GLY A 917 -15.60 -3.00 40.41
N THR A 918 -15.02 -3.45 41.51
CA THR A 918 -13.61 -3.84 41.61
C THR A 918 -13.47 -5.31 41.21
N VAL A 919 -12.67 -5.59 40.18
CA VAL A 919 -12.43 -6.96 39.69
C VAL A 919 -11.20 -7.54 40.38
N GLU A 920 -11.31 -8.77 40.88
CA GLU A 920 -10.22 -9.41 41.62
C GLU A 920 -8.98 -9.62 40.73
N GLY A 921 -7.82 -9.20 41.22
CA GLY A 921 -6.53 -9.40 40.54
C GLY A 921 -6.28 -8.52 39.32
N VAL A 922 -7.19 -7.61 38.97
CA VAL A 922 -7.07 -6.71 37.82
C VAL A 922 -7.32 -5.26 38.26
N SER A 923 -6.52 -4.31 37.77
CA SER A 923 -6.72 -2.89 38.09
C SER A 923 -7.84 -2.21 37.30
N LEU A 924 -8.54 -2.96 36.44
CA LEU A 924 -9.66 -2.47 35.63
C LEU A 924 -10.95 -2.58 36.44
N THR A 925 -11.78 -1.55 36.38
CA THR A 925 -13.12 -1.54 36.96
C THR A 925 -14.13 -2.19 36.02
N ALA A 926 -15.01 -3.02 36.58
CA ALA A 926 -16.20 -3.49 35.89
C ALA A 926 -17.29 -2.41 35.93
N THR A 927 -18.14 -2.40 34.91
CA THR A 927 -19.24 -1.45 34.80
C THR A 927 -20.54 -2.20 34.55
N ALA A 928 -21.53 -1.98 35.41
CA ALA A 928 -22.89 -2.49 35.24
C ALA A 928 -23.83 -1.33 34.94
N THR A 929 -24.58 -1.42 33.85
CA THR A 929 -25.72 -0.54 33.60
C THR A 929 -26.96 -1.21 34.16
N VAL A 930 -27.59 -0.57 35.15
CA VAL A 930 -28.81 -1.01 35.81
C VAL A 930 -30.00 -0.28 35.21
N THR A 931 -30.98 -1.02 34.72
CA THR A 931 -32.27 -0.49 34.24
C THR A 931 -33.36 -0.78 35.26
N VAL A 932 -34.02 0.26 35.78
CA VAL A 932 -35.09 0.18 36.77
C VAL A 932 -36.44 0.14 36.04
N LEU A 933 -37.11 -1.01 36.16
CA LEU A 933 -38.38 -1.37 35.53
C LEU A 933 -39.55 -1.19 36.53
N SER A 934 -40.75 -0.95 36.05
CA SER A 934 -41.96 -0.88 36.88
C SER A 934 -42.29 -2.27 37.48
N PRO A 935 -42.78 -2.38 38.73
CA PRO A 935 -42.77 -3.65 39.47
C PRO A 935 -43.79 -4.69 38.98
N PRO A 936 -43.37 -5.96 38.77
CA PRO A 936 -44.20 -7.16 38.83
C PRO A 936 -43.90 -7.97 40.13
N GLY A 937 -44.89 -8.60 40.75
CA GLY A 937 -44.78 -9.26 42.07
C GLY A 937 -44.33 -10.73 42.08
N ASN A 938 -43.79 -11.18 43.23
CA ASN A 938 -43.49 -12.55 43.74
C ASN A 938 -42.80 -13.59 42.81
N LEU A 939 -41.71 -14.21 43.27
CA LEU A 939 -41.08 -15.36 42.58
C LEU A 939 -41.87 -16.65 42.83
N ASP A 940 -42.37 -17.23 41.75
CA ASP A 940 -43.19 -18.46 41.76
C ASP A 940 -42.33 -19.73 41.95
N PRO A 941 -42.84 -20.79 42.61
CA PRO A 941 -42.13 -22.06 42.87
C PRO A 941 -41.84 -22.91 41.61
N SER A 942 -42.30 -22.46 40.45
CA SER A 942 -42.01 -23.04 39.15
C SER A 942 -41.48 -21.97 38.20
N TYR A 943 -40.62 -22.37 37.25
CA TYR A 943 -40.09 -21.45 36.24
C TYR A 943 -40.07 -22.08 34.85
N LEU A 944 -40.15 -21.22 33.84
CA LEU A 944 -39.86 -21.56 32.45
C LEU A 944 -38.70 -20.71 31.96
N THR A 945 -37.78 -21.30 31.20
CA THR A 945 -36.69 -20.56 30.52
C THR A 945 -36.58 -20.99 29.07
N GLY A 946 -36.22 -20.06 28.19
CA GLY A 946 -36.07 -20.31 26.76
C GLY A 946 -35.65 -19.03 26.04
N PRO A 947 -35.50 -19.06 24.71
CA PRO A 947 -35.23 -17.85 23.94
C PRO A 947 -36.35 -16.82 24.14
N ALA A 948 -35.98 -15.54 24.29
CA ALA A 948 -36.92 -14.43 24.43
C ALA A 948 -37.45 -13.92 23.08
N LYS A 949 -36.76 -14.24 21.97
CA LYS A 949 -37.14 -13.90 20.59
C LYS A 949 -36.86 -15.10 19.70
N VAL A 950 -37.80 -15.42 18.81
CA VAL A 950 -37.65 -16.45 17.77
C VAL A 950 -38.30 -15.95 16.47
N SER A 951 -37.77 -16.36 15.33
CA SER A 951 -38.34 -15.99 14.03
C SER A 951 -39.42 -16.97 13.60
N THR A 952 -40.40 -16.52 12.81
CA THR A 952 -41.39 -17.43 12.20
C THR A 952 -40.70 -18.58 11.46
N GLY A 953 -41.11 -19.83 11.73
CA GLY A 953 -40.53 -21.04 11.14
C GLY A 953 -39.42 -21.72 11.96
N GLU A 954 -38.86 -21.04 12.98
CA GLU A 954 -37.77 -21.54 13.82
C GLU A 954 -38.25 -22.60 14.83
N VAL A 955 -37.42 -23.63 15.09
CA VAL A 955 -37.63 -24.64 16.14
C VAL A 955 -36.82 -24.27 17.38
N PHE A 956 -37.45 -24.28 18.55
CA PHE A 956 -36.82 -23.85 19.80
C PHE A 956 -37.34 -24.66 21.01
N ASP A 957 -36.57 -24.62 22.10
CA ASP A 957 -36.91 -25.31 23.35
C ASP A 957 -37.34 -24.32 24.44
N VAL A 958 -38.40 -24.65 25.19
CA VAL A 958 -38.75 -24.01 26.47
C VAL A 958 -38.55 -25.02 27.59
N THR A 959 -37.73 -24.69 28.58
CA THR A 959 -37.36 -25.57 29.69
C THR A 959 -38.22 -25.28 30.90
N PHE A 960 -38.89 -26.29 31.44
CA PHE A 960 -39.62 -26.25 32.71
C PHE A 960 -38.75 -26.75 33.86
N GLY A 961 -38.79 -26.04 35.00
CA GLY A 961 -38.14 -26.44 36.23
C GLY A 961 -38.87 -25.95 37.48
N LEU A 962 -38.40 -26.42 38.63
CA LEU A 962 -38.89 -26.01 39.95
C LEU A 962 -37.79 -25.25 40.69
N ASN A 963 -38.20 -24.23 41.44
CA ASN A 963 -37.29 -23.45 42.27
C ASN A 963 -37.92 -23.17 43.63
N GLY A 964 -37.38 -23.78 44.68
CA GLY A 964 -37.85 -23.57 46.05
C GLY A 964 -39.07 -24.41 46.46
N TYR A 965 -39.36 -25.52 45.75
CA TYR A 965 -40.33 -26.50 46.24
C TYR A 965 -39.71 -27.31 47.39
N SER A 966 -40.38 -27.31 48.54
CA SER A 966 -39.82 -27.78 49.82
C SER A 966 -40.39 -29.12 50.31
N HIS A 967 -41.13 -29.85 49.48
CA HIS A 967 -41.74 -31.14 49.85
C HIS A 967 -41.21 -32.27 48.95
N GLU A 968 -41.48 -33.53 49.34
CA GLU A 968 -41.21 -34.68 48.48
C GLU A 968 -42.16 -34.68 47.26
N ALA A 969 -41.69 -35.23 46.15
CA ALA A 969 -42.45 -35.34 44.91
C ALA A 969 -42.22 -36.72 44.28
N LEU A 970 -43.26 -37.52 44.08
CA LEU A 970 -43.17 -38.81 43.40
C LEU A 970 -43.88 -38.79 42.05
N ALA A 971 -44.99 -38.07 41.95
CA ALA A 971 -45.73 -37.86 40.70
C ALA A 971 -46.10 -36.39 40.55
N GLN A 972 -46.22 -35.94 39.30
CA GLN A 972 -46.67 -34.60 38.95
C GLN A 972 -47.68 -34.65 37.82
N ASP A 973 -48.72 -33.83 37.97
CA ASP A 973 -49.65 -33.47 36.92
C ASP A 973 -49.45 -31.99 36.60
N MET A 974 -49.45 -31.65 35.31
CA MET A 974 -49.40 -30.25 34.88
C MET A 974 -50.02 -30.06 33.51
N THR A 975 -50.52 -28.85 33.24
CA THR A 975 -51.04 -28.47 31.93
C THR A 975 -50.22 -27.33 31.35
N VAL A 976 -49.59 -27.55 30.20
CA VAL A 976 -48.96 -26.49 29.40
C VAL A 976 -49.98 -25.91 28.45
N THR A 977 -50.08 -24.59 28.42
CA THR A 977 -50.90 -23.83 27.50
C THR A 977 -50.04 -22.97 26.58
N PHE A 978 -50.40 -22.89 25.31
CA PHE A 978 -49.70 -22.12 24.30
C PHE A 978 -50.65 -21.68 23.18
N ASN A 979 -50.28 -20.64 22.44
CA ASN A 979 -51.10 -20.14 21.34
C ASN A 979 -50.92 -20.99 20.07
N THR A 980 -51.94 -21.76 19.71
CA THR A 980 -51.94 -22.62 18.51
C THR A 980 -51.97 -21.85 17.19
N TYR A 981 -52.25 -20.55 17.21
CA TYR A 981 -52.14 -19.72 16.01
C TYR A 981 -50.69 -19.31 15.73
N LYS A 982 -49.81 -19.33 16.75
CA LYS A 982 -48.41 -18.90 16.62
C LYS A 982 -47.39 -20.01 16.77
N LEU A 983 -47.68 -21.08 17.52
CA LEU A 983 -46.74 -22.16 17.82
C LEU A 983 -47.33 -23.54 17.51
N ASP A 984 -46.48 -24.47 17.06
CA ASP A 984 -46.72 -25.90 17.05
C ASP A 984 -45.87 -26.58 18.12
N PHE A 985 -46.48 -27.48 18.91
CA PHE A 985 -45.73 -28.33 19.84
C PHE A 985 -45.18 -29.55 19.10
N ILE A 986 -43.89 -29.85 19.29
CA ILE A 986 -43.23 -31.00 18.66
C ILE A 986 -43.23 -32.20 19.61
N ALA A 987 -42.48 -32.11 20.72
CA ALA A 987 -42.37 -33.19 21.70
C ALA A 987 -41.76 -32.69 23.02
N PRO A 988 -41.99 -33.38 24.15
CA PRO A 988 -41.25 -33.14 25.39
C PRO A 988 -39.94 -33.96 25.43
N GLY A 989 -38.97 -33.52 26.23
CA GLY A 989 -37.75 -34.26 26.53
C GLY A 989 -37.34 -34.14 27.99
N SER A 990 -37.13 -35.26 28.69
CA SER A 990 -36.63 -35.26 30.07
C SER A 990 -35.16 -34.84 30.12
N LEU A 991 -34.81 -33.94 31.05
CA LEU A 991 -33.45 -33.44 31.24
C LEU A 991 -32.66 -34.22 32.30
N SER A 992 -33.32 -35.07 33.07
CA SER A 992 -32.73 -35.95 34.07
C SER A 992 -33.14 -37.40 33.85
N ASN A 993 -32.26 -38.34 34.20
CA ASN A 993 -32.62 -39.76 34.24
C ASN A 993 -33.63 -40.06 35.38
N ASP A 994 -33.62 -39.22 36.40
CA ASP A 994 -34.44 -39.31 37.61
C ASP A 994 -35.78 -38.56 37.47
N PHE A 995 -36.06 -37.96 36.32
CA PHE A 995 -37.37 -37.37 35.98
C PHE A 995 -37.86 -38.00 34.69
N LYS A 996 -39.08 -38.55 34.68
CA LYS A 996 -39.66 -39.19 33.49
C LYS A 996 -40.99 -38.57 33.15
N VAL A 997 -41.13 -38.13 31.90
CA VAL A 997 -42.44 -37.86 31.30
C VAL A 997 -43.07 -39.22 31.00
N VAL A 998 -44.12 -39.59 31.71
CA VAL A 998 -44.77 -40.91 31.58
C VAL A 998 -45.67 -40.93 30.36
N ASP A 999 -46.52 -39.92 30.25
CA ASP A 999 -47.40 -39.72 29.10
C ASP A 999 -47.82 -38.24 29.02
N TYR A 1000 -48.28 -37.83 27.85
CA TYR A 1000 -48.85 -36.51 27.65
C TYR A 1000 -49.95 -36.56 26.59
N LYS A 1001 -50.96 -35.71 26.78
CA LYS A 1001 -52.11 -35.66 25.88
C LYS A 1001 -52.51 -34.22 25.63
N MET A 1002 -52.68 -33.87 24.36
CA MET A 1002 -53.38 -32.64 24.00
C MET A 1002 -54.86 -32.82 24.35
N ILE A 1003 -55.29 -32.13 25.42
CA ILE A 1003 -56.64 -32.23 25.97
C ILE A 1003 -57.59 -31.26 25.28
N GLU A 1004 -57.06 -30.11 24.85
CA GLU A 1004 -57.71 -29.12 24.00
C GLU A 1004 -56.64 -28.52 23.07
N PRO A 1005 -56.99 -27.94 21.91
CA PRO A 1005 -56.02 -27.21 21.09
C PRO A 1005 -55.29 -26.15 21.92
N GLY A 1006 -53.96 -26.26 22.00
CA GLY A 1006 -53.12 -25.33 22.77
C GLY A 1006 -53.07 -25.63 24.26
N LYS A 1007 -53.60 -26.77 24.72
CA LYS A 1007 -53.47 -27.26 26.10
C LYS A 1007 -53.03 -28.72 26.11
N ILE A 1008 -51.86 -28.97 26.66
CA ILE A 1008 -51.29 -30.32 26.78
C ILE A 1008 -51.15 -30.64 28.26
N ARG A 1009 -51.77 -31.73 28.69
CA ARG A 1009 -51.60 -32.27 30.03
C ARG A 1009 -50.46 -33.28 30.03
N PHE A 1010 -49.56 -33.17 31.00
CA PHE A 1010 -48.42 -34.04 31.23
C PHE A 1010 -48.59 -34.78 32.54
N LEU A 1011 -48.23 -36.06 32.53
CA LEU A 1011 -48.06 -36.86 33.75
C LEU A 1011 -46.59 -37.25 33.84
N ASN A 1012 -45.95 -36.82 34.92
CA ASN A 1012 -44.53 -37.00 35.15
C ASN A 1012 -44.31 -37.78 36.45
N VAL A 1013 -43.19 -38.48 36.54
CA VAL A 1013 -42.75 -39.16 37.77
C VAL A 1013 -41.32 -38.79 38.11
N PHE A 1014 -41.07 -38.66 39.40
CA PHE A 1014 -39.76 -38.41 39.99
C PHE A 1014 -39.23 -39.74 40.55
N LEU A 1015 -37.96 -39.99 40.28
CA LEU A 1015 -37.21 -41.18 40.67
C LEU A 1015 -35.92 -40.73 41.36
N GLY A 1016 -35.24 -41.64 42.05
CA GLY A 1016 -33.92 -41.39 42.61
C GLY A 1016 -33.86 -40.14 43.51
N GLY A 1017 -32.84 -39.32 43.31
CA GLY A 1017 -32.58 -38.16 44.19
C GLY A 1017 -33.63 -37.05 44.09
N LEU A 1018 -34.32 -36.96 42.94
CA LEU A 1018 -35.32 -35.91 42.72
C LEU A 1018 -36.62 -36.15 43.50
N GLN A 1019 -36.82 -37.32 44.12
CA GLN A 1019 -37.98 -37.53 44.99
C GLN A 1019 -37.93 -36.69 46.27
N THR A 1020 -36.72 -36.45 46.80
CA THR A 1020 -36.49 -35.67 48.02
C THR A 1020 -36.07 -34.22 47.75
N ASP A 1021 -35.57 -33.93 46.55
CA ASP A 1021 -35.22 -32.58 46.11
C ASP A 1021 -35.57 -32.39 44.63
N PRO A 1022 -36.83 -32.04 44.30
CA PRO A 1022 -37.31 -31.96 42.92
C PRO A 1022 -36.94 -30.63 42.22
N ASN A 1023 -36.02 -29.84 42.78
CA ASN A 1023 -35.66 -28.52 42.27
C ASN A 1023 -34.63 -28.60 41.12
N GLY A 1024 -34.69 -27.61 40.21
CA GLY A 1024 -33.84 -27.53 39.01
C GLY A 1024 -34.63 -27.74 37.71
N ALA A 1025 -33.91 -27.82 36.59
CA ALA A 1025 -34.50 -28.01 35.26
C ALA A 1025 -34.90 -29.47 35.05
N LEU A 1026 -36.18 -29.72 34.75
CA LEU A 1026 -36.75 -31.08 34.73
C LEU A 1026 -37.03 -31.58 33.30
N MET A 1027 -37.58 -30.73 32.44
CA MET A 1027 -37.91 -31.11 31.06
C MET A 1027 -37.83 -29.95 30.08
N LYS A 1028 -37.55 -30.28 28.82
CA LYS A 1028 -37.70 -29.40 27.66
C LYS A 1028 -39.04 -29.66 26.97
N LEU A 1029 -39.66 -28.58 26.54
CA LEU A 1029 -40.85 -28.54 25.70
C LEU A 1029 -40.42 -27.95 24.37
N GLN A 1030 -40.35 -28.78 23.32
CA GLN A 1030 -39.92 -28.33 22.01
C GLN A 1030 -41.10 -27.78 21.21
N PHE A 1031 -40.93 -26.57 20.68
CA PHE A 1031 -41.91 -25.87 19.87
C PHE A 1031 -41.31 -25.46 18.52
N LYS A 1032 -42.20 -25.19 17.56
CA LYS A 1032 -41.88 -24.51 16.31
C LYS A 1032 -42.75 -23.26 16.18
N ALA A 1033 -42.14 -22.11 15.92
CA ALA A 1033 -42.88 -20.92 15.54
C ALA A 1033 -43.51 -21.16 14.16
N LYS A 1034 -44.82 -20.92 14.02
CA LYS A 1034 -45.50 -21.15 12.75
C LYS A 1034 -44.92 -20.21 11.69
N PRO A 1035 -44.66 -20.70 10.46
CA PRO A 1035 -44.12 -19.87 9.38
C PRO A 1035 -44.97 -18.63 9.07
N ASN A 1036 -46.28 -18.70 9.34
CA ASN A 1036 -47.26 -17.64 9.11
C ASN A 1036 -47.81 -17.03 10.40
N ALA A 1037 -47.09 -17.14 11.53
CA ALA A 1037 -47.50 -16.50 12.76
C ALA A 1037 -47.37 -14.97 12.63
N GLU A 1038 -48.44 -14.23 12.96
CA GLU A 1038 -48.36 -12.77 13.07
C GLU A 1038 -47.29 -12.38 14.11
N PRO A 1039 -46.42 -11.39 13.81
CA PRO A 1039 -45.42 -10.93 14.75
C PRO A 1039 -46.00 -10.48 16.07
N GLY A 1040 -45.17 -10.47 17.10
CA GLY A 1040 -45.53 -10.06 18.44
C GLY A 1040 -45.56 -11.23 19.42
N ASP A 1041 -45.89 -10.88 20.66
CA ASP A 1041 -45.62 -11.76 21.79
C ASP A 1041 -46.55 -12.97 21.84
N VAL A 1042 -46.03 -14.06 22.38
CA VAL A 1042 -46.75 -15.27 22.73
C VAL A 1042 -46.21 -15.83 24.03
N ASP A 1043 -47.12 -16.37 24.83
CA ASP A 1043 -46.77 -17.01 26.10
C ASP A 1043 -46.88 -18.52 25.98
N VAL A 1044 -45.89 -19.21 26.53
CA VAL A 1044 -46.03 -20.61 26.95
C VAL A 1044 -46.24 -20.59 28.45
N THR A 1045 -47.41 -21.05 28.90
CA THR A 1045 -47.80 -20.98 30.31
C THR A 1045 -48.07 -22.36 30.87
N VAL A 1046 -47.42 -22.70 31.97
CA VAL A 1046 -47.70 -23.91 32.76
C VAL A 1046 -48.73 -23.57 33.82
N LEU A 1047 -49.78 -24.39 33.94
CA LEU A 1047 -50.89 -24.24 34.89
C LEU A 1047 -51.24 -25.58 35.54
N GLY A 1048 -51.96 -25.53 36.66
CA GLY A 1048 -52.51 -26.72 37.33
C GLY A 1048 -51.42 -27.71 37.72
N VAL A 1049 -50.30 -27.21 38.24
CA VAL A 1049 -49.18 -28.06 38.65
C VAL A 1049 -49.50 -28.66 40.01
N VAL A 1050 -49.69 -29.97 40.03
CA VAL A 1050 -50.00 -30.75 41.22
C VAL A 1050 -48.88 -31.75 41.47
N MET A 1051 -48.35 -31.77 42.68
CA MET A 1051 -47.28 -32.66 43.12
C MET A 1051 -47.83 -33.66 44.14
N ALA A 1052 -47.61 -34.96 43.95
CA ALA A 1052 -48.04 -35.98 44.90
C ALA A 1052 -46.84 -36.57 45.67
N ASP A 1053 -46.97 -36.67 46.99
CA ASP A 1053 -45.96 -37.27 47.87
C ASP A 1053 -46.09 -38.80 47.99
N GLN A 1054 -45.26 -39.42 48.83
CA GLN A 1054 -45.25 -40.88 49.06
C GLN A 1054 -46.53 -41.42 49.72
N ASN A 1055 -47.31 -40.56 50.39
CA ASN A 1055 -48.58 -40.92 51.02
C ASN A 1055 -49.78 -40.66 50.10
N GLY A 1056 -49.54 -40.13 48.89
CA GLY A 1056 -50.59 -39.73 47.95
C GLY A 1056 -51.24 -38.39 48.31
N VAL A 1057 -50.58 -37.55 49.11
CA VAL A 1057 -51.04 -36.18 49.39
C VAL A 1057 -50.64 -35.28 48.23
N GLU A 1058 -51.61 -34.54 47.70
CA GLU A 1058 -51.43 -33.63 46.58
C GLU A 1058 -51.18 -32.18 47.06
N HIS A 1059 -50.18 -31.53 46.45
CA HIS A 1059 -49.79 -30.14 46.68
C HIS A 1059 -49.91 -29.36 45.37
N GLU A 1060 -50.77 -28.35 45.34
CA GLU A 1060 -50.84 -27.40 44.24
C GLU A 1060 -49.71 -26.38 44.35
N ILE A 1061 -49.03 -26.12 43.22
CA ILE A 1061 -48.03 -25.06 43.11
C ILE A 1061 -48.40 -24.09 42.00
N ALA A 1062 -48.02 -22.82 42.18
CA ALA A 1062 -48.29 -21.79 41.19
C ALA A 1062 -47.57 -22.11 39.87
N GLY A 1063 -48.32 -21.98 38.79
CA GLY A 1063 -47.81 -22.05 37.43
C GLY A 1063 -46.97 -20.84 37.06
N THR A 1064 -46.39 -20.85 35.87
CA THR A 1064 -45.48 -19.80 35.39
C THR A 1064 -45.65 -19.63 33.88
N SER A 1065 -45.26 -18.47 33.37
CA SER A 1065 -45.23 -18.17 31.93
C SER A 1065 -43.82 -17.84 31.46
N HIS A 1066 -43.50 -18.19 30.22
CA HIS A 1066 -42.33 -17.68 29.50
C HIS A 1066 -42.80 -16.89 28.29
N HIS A 1067 -42.36 -15.64 28.23
CA HIS A 1067 -42.70 -14.69 27.17
C HIS A 1067 -41.73 -14.85 26.00
N ILE A 1068 -42.28 -15.00 24.80
CA ILE A 1068 -41.51 -15.15 23.57
C ILE A 1068 -42.02 -14.13 22.56
N HIS A 1069 -41.13 -13.29 22.06
CA HIS A 1069 -41.44 -12.40 20.96
C HIS A 1069 -41.27 -13.14 19.63
N ILE A 1070 -42.37 -13.36 18.89
CA ILE A 1070 -42.29 -13.88 17.52
C ILE A 1070 -41.98 -12.71 16.59
N SER A 1071 -40.79 -12.71 15.98
CA SER A 1071 -40.48 -11.74 14.93
C SER A 1071 -40.83 -12.29 13.55
N ALA A 1072 -41.32 -11.41 12.69
CA ALA A 1072 -41.34 -11.70 11.26
C ALA A 1072 -39.91 -11.97 10.78
N VAL A 1073 -39.78 -12.80 9.75
CA VAL A 1073 -38.57 -12.84 8.94
C VAL A 1073 -38.33 -11.44 8.36
N GLU A 1074 -37.15 -10.88 8.56
CA GLU A 1074 -36.80 -9.51 8.18
C GLU A 1074 -36.48 -9.48 6.68
N LYS A 1075 -37.49 -9.14 5.88
CA LYS A 1075 -37.41 -9.09 4.42
C LYS A 1075 -37.23 -7.69 3.85
N GLN A 1076 -37.24 -6.67 4.72
CA GLN A 1076 -37.26 -5.28 4.29
C GLN A 1076 -36.03 -4.94 3.42
N ASP A 1077 -34.83 -5.29 3.90
CA ASP A 1077 -33.59 -5.03 3.17
C ASP A 1077 -33.54 -5.75 1.82
N LEU A 1078 -33.96 -7.02 1.77
CA LEU A 1078 -34.09 -7.76 0.50
C LEU A 1078 -35.13 -7.11 -0.43
N THR A 1079 -36.24 -6.61 0.11
CA THR A 1079 -37.32 -5.96 -0.67
C THR A 1079 -36.87 -4.60 -1.21
N GLU A 1080 -36.11 -3.83 -0.42
CA GLU A 1080 -35.51 -2.57 -0.85
C GLU A 1080 -34.42 -2.80 -1.92
N LEU A 1081 -33.58 -3.82 -1.75
CA LEU A 1081 -32.58 -4.21 -2.74
C LEU A 1081 -33.20 -4.75 -4.03
N ILE A 1082 -34.30 -5.51 -3.93
CA ILE A 1082 -35.10 -5.92 -5.10
C ILE A 1082 -35.64 -4.68 -5.81
N ALA A 1083 -36.19 -3.71 -5.09
CA ALA A 1083 -36.72 -2.49 -5.70
C ALA A 1083 -35.62 -1.65 -6.38
N GLU A 1084 -34.43 -1.57 -5.78
CA GLU A 1084 -33.24 -0.96 -6.40
C GLU A 1084 -32.83 -1.70 -7.67
N ALA A 1085 -32.70 -3.03 -7.59
CA ALA A 1085 -32.31 -3.86 -8.72
C ALA A 1085 -33.33 -3.83 -9.85
N GLU A 1086 -34.64 -3.84 -9.55
CA GLU A 1086 -35.72 -3.64 -10.50
C GLU A 1086 -35.71 -2.23 -11.10
N GLY A 1087 -35.36 -1.20 -10.31
CA GLY A 1087 -35.19 0.18 -10.79
C GLY A 1087 -34.03 0.31 -11.77
N VAL A 1088 -32.86 -0.23 -11.41
CA VAL A 1088 -31.69 -0.30 -12.29
C VAL A 1088 -32.02 -1.12 -13.54
N TYR A 1089 -32.63 -2.29 -13.39
CA TYR A 1089 -33.07 -3.13 -14.50
C TYR A 1089 -34.07 -2.40 -15.42
N ALA A 1090 -35.05 -1.68 -14.87
CA ALA A 1090 -36.07 -0.97 -15.66
C ALA A 1090 -35.48 0.22 -16.41
N SER A 1091 -34.58 0.97 -15.76
CA SER A 1091 -33.87 2.12 -16.36
C SER A 1091 -32.81 1.69 -17.37
N ALA A 1092 -32.23 0.50 -17.21
CA ALA A 1092 -31.22 -0.04 -18.09
C ALA A 1092 -31.80 -0.35 -19.49
N ILE A 1093 -31.14 0.18 -20.50
CA ILE A 1093 -31.43 -0.13 -21.90
C ILE A 1093 -30.35 -1.11 -22.35
N GLU A 1094 -30.76 -2.30 -22.82
CA GLU A 1094 -29.83 -3.20 -23.48
C GLU A 1094 -29.61 -2.78 -24.93
N GLY A 1095 -28.38 -2.91 -25.37
CA GLY A 1095 -28.02 -2.71 -26.75
C GLY A 1095 -26.52 -2.63 -26.87
N LYS A 1096 -26.08 -1.81 -27.83
CA LYS A 1096 -24.67 -1.68 -28.17
C LYS A 1096 -24.18 -0.23 -28.02
N LEU A 1097 -25.05 0.70 -27.64
CA LEU A 1097 -24.70 2.12 -27.58
C LEU A 1097 -24.05 2.52 -26.23
N VAL A 1098 -23.32 3.63 -26.21
CA VAL A 1098 -22.77 4.20 -24.97
C VAL A 1098 -23.90 4.55 -24.00
N GLY A 1099 -23.74 4.20 -22.73
CA GLY A 1099 -24.76 4.30 -21.70
C GLY A 1099 -25.78 3.15 -21.70
N GLN A 1100 -25.70 2.21 -22.65
CA GLN A 1100 -26.49 0.97 -22.65
C GLN A 1100 -25.70 -0.18 -22.04
N TYR A 1101 -26.38 -1.28 -21.76
CA TYR A 1101 -25.77 -2.53 -21.28
C TYR A 1101 -25.73 -3.58 -22.39
N PRO A 1102 -24.72 -4.48 -22.41
CA PRO A 1102 -24.62 -5.54 -23.41
C PRO A 1102 -25.87 -6.42 -23.47
N ILE A 1103 -26.29 -6.81 -24.68
CA ILE A 1103 -27.45 -7.69 -24.88
C ILE A 1103 -27.24 -9.01 -24.12
N GLY A 1104 -28.20 -9.37 -23.26
CA GLY A 1104 -28.19 -10.55 -22.39
C GLY A 1104 -27.83 -10.24 -20.93
N SER A 1105 -27.25 -9.07 -20.63
CA SER A 1105 -26.92 -8.65 -19.27
C SER A 1105 -28.16 -8.46 -18.39
N LYS A 1106 -29.24 -7.89 -18.93
CA LYS A 1106 -30.53 -7.77 -18.24
C LYS A 1106 -31.12 -9.15 -18.01
N ALA A 1107 -31.05 -10.07 -18.97
CA ALA A 1107 -31.54 -11.43 -18.74
C ALA A 1107 -30.79 -12.14 -17.58
N ALA A 1108 -29.48 -11.89 -17.44
CA ALA A 1108 -28.69 -12.39 -16.32
C ALA A 1108 -29.11 -11.75 -14.97
N LEU A 1109 -29.31 -10.43 -14.93
CA LEU A 1109 -29.78 -9.73 -13.73
C LEU A 1109 -31.23 -10.11 -13.37
N ASP A 1110 -32.14 -10.19 -14.35
CA ASP A 1110 -33.55 -10.60 -14.18
C ASP A 1110 -33.65 -11.99 -13.55
N LYS A 1111 -32.78 -12.92 -13.94
CA LYS A 1111 -32.76 -14.26 -13.35
C LYS A 1111 -32.51 -14.20 -11.83
N VAL A 1112 -31.60 -13.34 -11.37
CA VAL A 1112 -31.27 -13.20 -9.95
C VAL A 1112 -32.35 -12.38 -9.23
N ILE A 1113 -32.87 -11.31 -9.85
CA ILE A 1113 -34.02 -10.54 -9.33
C ILE A 1113 -35.21 -11.47 -9.10
N ARG A 1114 -35.57 -12.33 -10.07
CA ARG A 1114 -36.70 -13.26 -9.93
C ARG A 1114 -36.48 -14.30 -8.82
N ALA A 1115 -35.25 -14.79 -8.66
CA ALA A 1115 -34.92 -15.69 -7.55
C ALA A 1115 -35.08 -14.97 -6.19
N ALA A 1116 -34.64 -13.72 -6.10
CA ALA A 1116 -34.81 -12.90 -4.91
C ALA A 1116 -36.29 -12.59 -4.62
N ILE A 1117 -37.09 -12.28 -5.64
CA ILE A 1117 -38.54 -12.09 -5.53
C ILE A 1117 -39.23 -13.38 -5.05
N GLN A 1118 -38.78 -14.55 -5.48
CA GLN A 1118 -39.32 -15.82 -4.98
C GLN A 1118 -39.09 -15.97 -3.48
N ILE A 1119 -37.88 -15.70 -2.99
CA ILE A 1119 -37.57 -15.75 -1.55
C ILE A 1119 -38.32 -14.65 -0.77
N ALA A 1120 -38.40 -13.45 -1.31
CA ALA A 1120 -39.13 -12.35 -0.70
C ALA A 1120 -40.63 -12.66 -0.56
N ASN A 1121 -41.25 -13.28 -1.57
CA ASN A 1121 -42.66 -13.66 -1.57
C ASN A 1121 -42.97 -15.01 -0.89
N ASP A 1122 -41.95 -15.83 -0.62
CA ASP A 1122 -42.14 -17.13 0.03
C ASP A 1122 -42.41 -16.94 1.53
N ALA A 1123 -43.67 -17.12 1.92
CA ALA A 1123 -44.10 -17.04 3.33
C ALA A 1123 -43.45 -18.08 4.25
N SER A 1124 -42.71 -19.05 3.71
CA SER A 1124 -41.96 -20.07 4.45
C SER A 1124 -40.45 -19.88 4.47
N ALA A 1125 -39.91 -18.86 3.78
CA ALA A 1125 -38.48 -18.56 3.75
C ALA A 1125 -37.95 -18.26 5.17
N THR A 1126 -36.80 -18.84 5.49
CA THR A 1126 -36.09 -18.58 6.74
C THR A 1126 -35.24 -17.30 6.64
N GLN A 1127 -34.78 -16.76 7.77
CA GLN A 1127 -33.87 -15.61 7.74
C GLN A 1127 -32.58 -15.92 6.96
N SER A 1128 -32.06 -17.15 7.07
CA SER A 1128 -30.89 -17.58 6.30
C SER A 1128 -31.14 -17.58 4.78
N ASP A 1129 -32.35 -17.90 4.32
CA ASP A 1129 -32.69 -17.87 2.90
C ASP A 1129 -32.71 -16.42 2.38
N VAL A 1130 -33.21 -15.50 3.20
CA VAL A 1130 -33.26 -14.05 2.91
C VAL A 1130 -31.84 -13.45 2.85
N ASP A 1131 -30.96 -13.80 3.79
CA ASP A 1131 -29.58 -13.28 3.83
C ASP A 1131 -28.75 -13.77 2.63
N GLN A 1132 -28.87 -15.05 2.28
CA GLN A 1132 -28.21 -15.61 1.10
C GLN A 1132 -28.73 -14.98 -0.20
N SER A 1133 -30.03 -14.76 -0.29
CA SER A 1133 -30.65 -14.10 -1.44
C SER A 1133 -30.20 -12.64 -1.57
N THR A 1134 -30.06 -11.92 -0.45
CA THR A 1134 -29.54 -10.54 -0.40
C THR A 1134 -28.09 -10.46 -0.89
N THR A 1135 -27.24 -11.39 -0.46
CA THR A 1135 -25.84 -11.49 -0.90
C THR A 1135 -25.75 -11.74 -2.42
N ALA A 1136 -26.52 -12.71 -2.93
CA ALA A 1136 -26.52 -13.06 -4.35
C ALA A 1136 -27.02 -11.89 -5.24
N LEU A 1137 -28.08 -11.20 -4.83
CA LEU A 1137 -28.61 -10.05 -5.56
C LEU A 1137 -27.65 -8.85 -5.54
N THR A 1138 -26.97 -8.60 -4.42
CA THR A 1138 -25.96 -7.53 -4.29
C THR A 1138 -24.81 -7.73 -5.29
N GLN A 1139 -24.25 -8.93 -5.35
CA GLN A 1139 -23.16 -9.26 -6.28
C GLN A 1139 -23.60 -9.15 -7.75
N ALA A 1140 -24.80 -9.63 -8.07
CA ALA A 1140 -25.34 -9.53 -9.42
C ALA A 1140 -25.58 -8.08 -9.86
N LEU A 1141 -26.05 -7.23 -8.93
CA LEU A 1141 -26.28 -5.81 -9.20
C LEU A 1141 -24.97 -5.03 -9.40
N GLN A 1142 -23.94 -5.32 -8.59
CA GLN A 1142 -22.60 -4.73 -8.77
C GLN A 1142 -21.98 -5.12 -10.11
N LEU A 1143 -22.02 -6.40 -10.48
CA LEU A 1143 -21.54 -6.87 -11.78
C LEU A 1143 -22.34 -6.24 -12.92
N PHE A 1144 -23.66 -6.15 -12.80
CA PHE A 1144 -24.47 -5.51 -13.84
C PHE A 1144 -24.07 -4.04 -14.04
N ARG A 1145 -23.84 -3.28 -12.95
CA ARG A 1145 -23.41 -1.87 -13.02
C ARG A 1145 -22.07 -1.67 -13.73
N SER A 1146 -21.12 -2.60 -13.56
CA SER A 1146 -19.82 -2.50 -14.23
C SER A 1146 -19.87 -2.79 -15.73
N LEU A 1147 -20.99 -3.30 -16.25
CA LEU A 1147 -21.14 -3.66 -17.67
C LEU A 1147 -21.60 -2.50 -18.57
N VAL A 1148 -21.83 -1.29 -18.04
CA VAL A 1148 -22.26 -0.16 -18.87
C VAL A 1148 -21.25 0.11 -19.98
N ILE A 1149 -21.72 0.17 -21.22
CA ILE A 1149 -20.90 0.45 -22.39
C ILE A 1149 -20.51 1.93 -22.32
N VAL A 1150 -19.24 2.24 -22.11
CA VAL A 1150 -18.75 3.63 -22.00
C VAL A 1150 -18.13 4.16 -23.32
N ALA A 1151 -17.86 3.27 -24.27
CA ALA A 1151 -17.38 3.61 -25.61
C ALA A 1151 -17.75 2.51 -26.62
N ILE A 1152 -17.98 2.91 -27.87
CA ILE A 1152 -18.29 2.00 -28.99
C ILE A 1152 -17.07 1.91 -29.91
N PRO A 1153 -16.43 0.73 -30.01
CA PRO A 1153 -15.31 0.54 -30.94
C PRO A 1153 -15.77 0.70 -32.40
N GLY A 1154 -15.30 1.73 -33.10
CA GLY A 1154 -15.67 2.01 -34.51
C GLY A 1154 -16.72 3.10 -34.72
N ASP A 1155 -17.21 3.77 -33.66
CA ASP A 1155 -17.94 5.03 -33.81
C ASP A 1155 -16.94 6.19 -33.97
N ILE A 1156 -16.78 6.66 -35.20
CA ILE A 1156 -15.73 7.63 -35.54
C ILE A 1156 -16.27 9.05 -35.61
N ASN A 1157 -17.57 9.21 -35.81
CA ASN A 1157 -18.18 10.53 -35.79
C ASN A 1157 -18.67 10.93 -34.39
N HIS A 1158 -18.55 10.03 -33.41
CA HIS A 1158 -18.93 10.18 -32.01
C HIS A 1158 -20.43 10.46 -31.82
N ASP A 1159 -21.28 9.91 -32.70
CA ASP A 1159 -22.75 9.99 -32.57
C ASP A 1159 -23.34 8.82 -31.75
N ASN A 1160 -22.48 8.08 -31.06
CA ASN A 1160 -22.80 6.94 -30.20
C ASN A 1160 -23.48 5.79 -30.94
N ARG A 1161 -23.17 5.56 -32.22
CA ARG A 1161 -23.57 4.38 -32.99
C ARG A 1161 -22.53 4.08 -34.07
N ILE A 1162 -22.49 2.84 -34.57
CA ILE A 1162 -21.75 2.51 -35.79
C ILE A 1162 -22.73 2.46 -36.95
N SER A 1163 -22.55 3.35 -37.93
CA SER A 1163 -23.49 3.51 -39.03
C SER A 1163 -22.78 3.81 -40.35
N VAL A 1164 -23.55 3.88 -41.43
CA VAL A 1164 -23.04 4.40 -42.71
C VAL A 1164 -22.50 5.84 -42.60
N GLY A 1165 -22.84 6.58 -41.53
CA GLY A 1165 -22.23 7.87 -41.21
C GLY A 1165 -20.74 7.76 -40.88
N ASP A 1166 -20.36 6.75 -40.10
CA ASP A 1166 -18.96 6.42 -39.76
C ASP A 1166 -18.20 5.95 -41.00
N LEU A 1167 -18.82 5.05 -41.76
CA LEU A 1167 -18.30 4.65 -43.07
C LEU A 1167 -18.12 5.87 -43.99
N SER A 1168 -19.02 6.85 -43.97
CA SER A 1168 -18.90 8.04 -44.80
C SER A 1168 -17.74 8.95 -44.40
N LYS A 1169 -17.39 8.99 -43.10
CA LYS A 1169 -16.19 9.70 -42.62
C LYS A 1169 -14.93 9.00 -43.11
N MET A 1170 -14.91 7.66 -43.09
CA MET A 1170 -13.82 6.87 -43.67
C MET A 1170 -13.72 7.05 -45.17
N VAL A 1171 -14.84 7.05 -45.92
CA VAL A 1171 -14.84 7.23 -47.37
C VAL A 1171 -14.22 8.58 -47.78
N LYS A 1172 -14.37 9.64 -46.97
CA LYS A 1172 -13.72 10.94 -47.23
C LYS A 1172 -12.20 10.88 -47.12
N ALA A 1173 -11.70 9.93 -46.35
CA ALA A 1173 -10.28 9.66 -46.19
C ALA A 1173 -9.83 8.46 -47.03
N TYR A 1174 -10.72 7.86 -47.84
CA TYR A 1174 -10.39 6.70 -48.66
C TYR A 1174 -9.32 7.02 -49.71
N GLY A 1175 -8.31 6.18 -49.78
CA GLY A 1175 -7.13 6.37 -50.59
C GLY A 1175 -6.06 7.25 -49.95
N LYS A 1176 -6.30 7.77 -48.73
CA LYS A 1176 -5.25 8.41 -47.94
C LYS A 1176 -4.33 7.38 -47.31
N SER A 1177 -3.09 7.77 -47.09
CA SER A 1177 -2.11 6.94 -46.42
C SER A 1177 -1.37 7.73 -45.34
N SER A 1178 -0.61 7.00 -44.54
CA SER A 1178 0.28 7.55 -43.51
C SER A 1178 1.29 8.60 -44.00
N SER A 1179 1.44 8.77 -45.32
CA SER A 1179 2.26 9.82 -45.93
C SER A 1179 1.51 11.12 -46.24
N ASP A 1180 0.18 11.16 -46.14
CA ASP A 1180 -0.58 12.38 -46.41
C ASP A 1180 -0.42 13.41 -45.28
N PRO A 1181 -0.26 14.72 -45.58
CA PRO A 1181 0.02 15.75 -44.58
C PRO A 1181 -1.05 15.91 -43.49
N ASP A 1182 -2.29 15.51 -43.78
CA ASP A 1182 -3.40 15.53 -42.84
C ASP A 1182 -3.74 14.13 -42.28
N TRP A 1183 -2.84 13.14 -42.44
CA TRP A 1183 -3.02 11.77 -41.95
C TRP A 1183 -3.35 11.70 -40.46
N ASN A 1184 -2.66 12.47 -39.62
CA ASN A 1184 -2.94 12.46 -38.17
C ASN A 1184 -4.39 12.83 -37.82
N SER A 1185 -5.09 13.56 -38.72
CA SER A 1185 -6.51 13.89 -38.54
C SER A 1185 -7.48 12.76 -38.94
N VAL A 1186 -6.98 11.75 -39.65
CA VAL A 1186 -7.75 10.63 -40.21
C VAL A 1186 -7.20 9.26 -39.82
N MET A 1187 -6.05 9.18 -39.14
CA MET A 1187 -5.36 7.92 -38.82
C MET A 1187 -6.19 6.96 -37.97
N SER A 1188 -7.17 7.46 -37.21
CA SER A 1188 -8.10 6.63 -36.44
C SER A 1188 -9.12 5.89 -37.33
N LEU A 1189 -9.15 6.19 -38.64
CA LEU A 1189 -9.98 5.54 -39.66
C LEU A 1189 -9.27 4.35 -40.32
N ASP A 1190 -8.00 4.11 -40.00
CA ASP A 1190 -7.25 2.93 -40.45
C ASP A 1190 -7.46 1.81 -39.41
N LEU A 1191 -8.37 0.89 -39.71
CA LEU A 1191 -8.88 -0.10 -38.75
C LEU A 1191 -8.00 -1.34 -38.69
N ASN A 1192 -7.40 -1.70 -39.83
CA ASN A 1192 -6.46 -2.83 -39.91
C ASN A 1192 -5.02 -2.41 -39.59
N GLN A 1193 -4.77 -1.11 -39.44
CA GLN A 1193 -3.50 -0.46 -39.10
C GLN A 1193 -2.41 -0.70 -40.16
N ASP A 1194 -2.79 -0.82 -41.43
CA ASP A 1194 -1.84 -1.03 -42.53
C ASP A 1194 -1.23 0.27 -43.09
N GLY A 1195 -1.63 1.42 -42.53
CA GLY A 1195 -1.15 2.73 -42.91
C GLY A 1195 -1.82 3.29 -44.16
N PHE A 1196 -2.90 2.68 -44.64
CA PHE A 1196 -3.79 3.17 -45.69
C PHE A 1196 -5.22 3.18 -45.16
N ILE A 1197 -6.07 4.04 -45.72
CA ILE A 1197 -7.52 3.91 -45.55
C ILE A 1197 -8.03 3.37 -46.88
N ASP A 1198 -8.15 2.06 -46.96
CA ASP A 1198 -8.45 1.37 -48.21
C ASP A 1198 -9.74 0.54 -48.13
N ILE A 1199 -9.94 -0.35 -49.11
CA ILE A 1199 -11.18 -1.12 -49.21
C ILE A 1199 -11.30 -2.15 -48.09
N VAL A 1200 -10.18 -2.55 -47.49
CA VAL A 1200 -10.12 -3.45 -46.35
C VAL A 1200 -10.64 -2.74 -45.09
N ASP A 1201 -10.29 -1.48 -44.85
CA ASP A 1201 -10.83 -0.70 -43.72
C ASP A 1201 -12.30 -0.40 -43.89
N LEU A 1202 -12.70 0.03 -45.10
CA LEU A 1202 -14.10 0.19 -45.43
C LEU A 1202 -14.87 -1.13 -45.27
N ALA A 1203 -14.27 -2.27 -45.62
CA ALA A 1203 -14.89 -3.57 -45.43
C ALA A 1203 -14.94 -3.99 -43.95
N GLN A 1204 -13.96 -3.62 -43.13
CA GLN A 1204 -14.00 -3.83 -41.69
C GLN A 1204 -15.06 -2.98 -41.02
N MET A 1205 -15.14 -1.69 -41.36
CA MET A 1205 -16.23 -0.82 -40.91
C MET A 1205 -17.58 -1.30 -41.43
N ALA A 1206 -17.68 -1.73 -42.69
CA ALA A 1206 -18.91 -2.31 -43.21
C ALA A 1206 -19.30 -3.60 -42.47
N LYS A 1207 -18.33 -4.45 -42.08
CA LYS A 1207 -18.59 -5.61 -41.22
C LYS A 1207 -19.03 -5.17 -39.83
N LEU A 1208 -18.40 -4.15 -39.24
CA LEU A 1208 -18.83 -3.60 -37.96
C LEU A 1208 -20.27 -3.09 -38.06
N ILE A 1209 -20.63 -2.36 -39.11
CA ILE A 1209 -21.99 -1.87 -39.38
C ILE A 1209 -22.98 -3.03 -39.62
N LEU A 1210 -22.59 -4.06 -40.37
CA LEU A 1210 -23.45 -5.22 -40.66
C LEU A 1210 -23.64 -6.12 -39.43
N ASN A 1211 -22.67 -6.11 -38.51
CA ASN A 1211 -22.70 -6.83 -37.24
C ASN A 1211 -23.19 -5.95 -36.08
N TRP A 1212 -23.47 -4.66 -36.34
CA TRP A 1212 -24.00 -3.67 -35.39
C TRP A 1212 -25.49 -3.90 -35.14
#